data_AF-A0A090QJ76-F1
#
_entry.id   AF-A0A090QJ76-F1
#
_cell.length_a   1.000
_cell.length_b   1.000
_cell.length_c   1.000
_cell.angle_alpha   90.00
_cell.angle_beta   90.00
_cell.angle_gamma   90.00
#
_symmetry.space_group_name_H-M   'P 1'
#
loop_
_entity.id
_entity.type
_entity.pdbx_description
1 polymer ?
#
loop_
_entity_poly.entity_id
_entity_poly.type
_entity_poly.pdbx_seq_one_letter_code
_entity_poly.pdbx_strand_id
1 'polypeptide(L)'
;MGAIIGSLYASGYSGKQLDSIFYATDFDKIISDDIPRRAETFYERKDRERYAVTLPFKDFQVSLPSSLSKGQNIYNFLSKLMGPVNQIDDFSKLPIPFFCIATNIVTGEEVVLDKGSLPKAVNASGALPSLFAPVQIDNMLLIDGGVIDNYPIEKLREKGMDIIIGVDVQDDKKEEEELQNALDILSQINNFRTISDMEIKRPKTDIYIQPDIEQFTVISFDEGQAIITKGKEASLQKIDDLLKVATGYKRPDLKNIASDSLYLTRIEIKGNKQYSRAFISGRFKLNAPEMIAYDDISNGINNLQATNNFKKINYSLVPELLGYALEIEVVESDVRNYLRLGIHYDELLRSSALINLSRKGVLVSNDVISADVIVGDNIRYNLDYYIDKGRYWSIGVNSNYVQFDQDIQADFVADVDNTNLGVNSIEVKYKDWTNQVFMRSRFNKNLYLTAGLEFKYLDIFTSTISDPNRPNEDLTFDDSLYTSLYGEILVDSMDNMFFPNEGWRINGDFHVYLANSEQQENFSSFSIAQLQVQRAFSFDKLSFIGDAQVGIAIGNPANSSLDFFLGGYGSRPINNFVSFYGYDFVSISGDTMIKFGITADYEIFKKNHINFTANYANVDDELFEQDDWFSQARYTGYAIGYGIETFLGPIEIKYSFSPQLDDDQFFVSLGYRF
;
A
#
# COMPACT_ATOMS: atom_id res chain seq x y z
N MET A 1 3.50 -27.29 -1.32
CA MET A 1 2.04 -27.53 -1.12
C MET A 1 1.70 -28.75 -0.27
N GLY A 2 2.26 -29.94 -0.55
CA GLY A 2 1.94 -31.17 0.20
C GLY A 2 2.14 -31.05 1.71
N ALA A 3 3.19 -30.35 2.15
CA ALA A 3 3.41 -30.07 3.58
C ALA A 3 2.28 -29.25 4.24
N ILE A 4 1.66 -28.32 3.52
CA ILE A 4 0.55 -27.50 4.04
C ILE A 4 -0.69 -28.36 4.27
N ILE A 5 -1.13 -29.09 3.24
CA ILE A 5 -2.31 -29.95 3.33
C ILE A 5 -2.07 -31.11 4.31
N GLY A 6 -0.90 -31.74 4.24
CA GLY A 6 -0.50 -32.83 5.11
C GLY A 6 -0.43 -32.43 6.58
N SER A 7 0.14 -31.27 6.90
CA SER A 7 0.22 -30.78 8.29
C SER A 7 -1.14 -30.41 8.86
N LEU A 8 -2.03 -29.78 8.07
CA LEU A 8 -3.38 -29.49 8.52
C LEU A 8 -4.17 -30.78 8.78
N TYR A 9 -4.10 -31.75 7.86
CA TYR A 9 -4.73 -33.05 8.06
C TYR A 9 -4.16 -33.77 9.30
N ALA A 10 -2.84 -33.75 9.47
CA ALA A 10 -2.16 -34.34 10.62
C ALA A 10 -2.48 -33.66 11.95
N SER A 11 -2.75 -32.36 11.91
CA SER A 11 -3.22 -31.57 13.06
C SER A 11 -4.65 -31.93 13.47
N GLY A 12 -5.40 -32.66 12.65
CA GLY A 12 -6.73 -33.19 12.94
C GLY A 12 -7.86 -32.63 12.07
N TYR A 13 -7.57 -31.77 11.08
CA TYR A 13 -8.58 -31.29 10.15
C TYR A 13 -9.12 -32.42 9.26
N SER A 14 -10.41 -32.35 8.95
CA SER A 14 -11.06 -33.27 8.00
C SER A 14 -10.93 -32.83 6.56
N GLY A 15 -11.01 -33.77 5.61
CA GLY A 15 -11.05 -33.43 4.18
C GLY A 15 -12.15 -32.42 3.84
N LYS A 16 -13.32 -32.51 4.49
CA LYS A 16 -14.40 -31.52 4.34
C LYS A 16 -14.04 -30.14 4.89
N GLN A 17 -13.33 -30.09 6.02
CA GLN A 17 -12.86 -28.82 6.57
C GLN A 17 -11.75 -28.21 5.72
N LEU A 18 -10.83 -29.01 5.19
CA LEU A 18 -9.80 -28.56 4.25
C LEU A 18 -10.43 -27.99 2.98
N ASP A 19 -11.45 -28.66 2.44
CA ASP A 19 -12.26 -28.20 1.33
C ASP A 19 -12.94 -26.85 1.63
N SER A 20 -13.59 -26.70 2.80
CA SER A 20 -14.17 -25.41 3.21
C SER A 20 -13.13 -24.32 3.44
N ILE A 21 -11.97 -24.65 4.02
CA ILE A 21 -10.86 -23.71 4.18
C ILE A 21 -10.40 -23.20 2.81
N PHE A 22 -10.26 -24.09 1.83
CA PHE A 22 -9.86 -23.73 0.47
C PHE A 22 -10.82 -22.70 -0.15
N TYR A 23 -12.13 -22.96 -0.16
CA TYR A 23 -13.12 -22.02 -0.74
C TYR A 23 -13.26 -20.70 0.03
N ALA A 24 -12.94 -20.69 1.32
CA ALA A 24 -12.98 -19.47 2.12
C ALA A 24 -11.69 -18.64 2.01
N THR A 25 -10.67 -19.14 1.31
CA THR A 25 -9.34 -18.53 1.26
C THR A 25 -9.14 -17.73 -0.03
N ASP A 26 -8.72 -16.47 0.13
CA ASP A 26 -8.25 -15.62 -0.96
C ASP A 26 -6.74 -15.85 -1.17
N PHE A 27 -6.39 -16.67 -2.16
CA PHE A 27 -5.01 -17.06 -2.44
C PHE A 27 -4.18 -15.92 -3.02
N ASP A 28 -4.78 -15.04 -3.84
CA ASP A 28 -4.11 -13.84 -4.37
C ASP A 28 -3.53 -12.99 -3.24
N LYS A 29 -4.34 -12.75 -2.21
CA LYS A 29 -3.93 -11.95 -1.03
C LYS A 29 -2.87 -12.64 -0.18
N ILE A 30 -2.94 -13.97 -0.08
CA ILE A 30 -1.96 -14.76 0.69
C ILE A 30 -0.60 -14.77 -0.02
N ILE A 31 -0.59 -14.89 -1.35
CA ILE A 31 0.64 -14.98 -2.14
C ILE A 31 1.32 -13.62 -2.26
N SER A 32 0.56 -12.57 -2.58
CA SER A 32 1.10 -11.23 -2.85
C SER A 32 1.68 -10.51 -1.62
N ASP A 33 1.41 -11.00 -0.39
CA ASP A 33 1.74 -10.31 0.86
C ASP A 33 1.19 -8.86 0.88
N ASP A 34 0.14 -8.55 0.10
CA ASP A 34 -0.41 -7.20 0.01
C ASP A 34 -0.96 -6.75 1.37
N ILE A 35 -0.54 -5.56 1.77
CA ILE A 35 -0.89 -4.97 3.05
C ILE A 35 -2.02 -3.98 2.78
N PRO A 36 -3.17 -4.11 3.47
CA PRO A 36 -4.25 -3.15 3.32
C PRO A 36 -3.75 -1.73 3.60
N ARG A 37 -4.08 -0.76 2.72
CA ARG A 37 -3.71 0.65 2.86
C ARG A 37 -3.99 1.23 4.25
N ARG A 38 -5.07 0.78 4.90
CA ARG A 38 -5.45 1.17 6.27
C ARG A 38 -4.44 0.78 7.36
N ALA A 39 -3.59 -0.23 7.12
CA ALA A 39 -2.54 -0.66 8.05
C ALA A 39 -1.30 0.25 7.97
N GLU A 40 -1.08 0.87 6.81
CA GLU A 40 -0.03 1.86 6.60
C GLU A 40 -0.32 3.14 7.40
N THR A 41 0.75 3.89 7.59
CA THR A 41 0.76 5.16 8.29
C THR A 41 0.85 6.28 7.26
N PHE A 42 0.68 7.53 7.67
CA PHE A 42 0.75 8.67 6.76
C PHE A 42 1.95 8.63 5.82
N TYR A 43 3.15 8.37 6.34
CA TYR A 43 4.37 8.35 5.54
C TYR A 43 4.44 7.16 4.58
N GLU A 44 4.08 5.95 5.04
CA GLU A 44 4.09 4.78 4.17
C GLU A 44 3.01 4.83 3.08
N ARG A 45 1.85 5.43 3.36
CA ARG A 45 0.83 5.71 2.34
C ARG A 45 1.33 6.71 1.32
N LYS A 46 1.92 7.83 1.81
CA LYS A 46 2.54 8.85 0.97
C LYS A 46 3.61 8.26 0.06
N ASP A 47 4.43 7.34 0.57
CA ASP A 47 5.45 6.63 -0.22
C ASP A 47 4.80 5.70 -1.28
N ARG A 48 3.80 4.90 -0.89
CA ARG A 48 3.07 3.98 -1.81
C ARG A 48 2.37 4.72 -2.95
N GLU A 49 1.88 5.92 -2.69
CA GLU A 49 1.11 6.75 -3.62
C GLU A 49 1.97 7.71 -4.44
N ARG A 50 3.30 7.60 -4.37
CA ARG A 50 4.26 8.45 -5.10
C ARG A 50 5.25 7.67 -5.93
N TYR A 51 5.67 6.50 -5.44
CA TYR A 51 6.75 5.74 -6.06
C TYR A 51 6.22 4.49 -6.74
N ALA A 52 6.52 4.35 -8.03
CA ALA A 52 6.21 3.16 -8.80
C ALA A 52 7.15 2.00 -8.49
N VAL A 53 8.42 2.31 -8.24
CA VAL A 53 9.48 1.32 -8.01
C VAL A 53 10.23 1.68 -6.74
N THR A 54 10.44 0.72 -5.86
CA THR A 54 11.26 0.85 -4.64
C THR A 54 12.34 -0.22 -4.63
N LEU A 55 13.60 0.19 -4.67
CA LEU A 55 14.75 -0.70 -4.69
C LEU A 55 15.63 -0.48 -3.46
N PRO A 56 15.93 -1.55 -2.70
CA PRO A 56 16.93 -1.46 -1.63
C PRO A 56 18.31 -1.20 -2.22
N PHE A 57 19.14 -0.45 -1.49
CA PHE A 57 20.56 -0.37 -1.82
C PHE A 57 21.44 -0.37 -0.57
N LYS A 58 22.65 -0.90 -0.73
CA LYS A 58 23.67 -0.95 0.30
C LYS A 58 25.03 -0.72 -0.35
N ASP A 59 25.85 0.13 0.25
CA ASP A 59 27.20 0.46 -0.27
C ASP A 59 27.18 0.87 -1.76
N PHE A 60 26.19 1.68 -2.15
CA PHE A 60 25.90 2.13 -3.53
C PHE A 60 25.56 1.02 -4.53
N GLN A 61 25.36 -0.22 -4.06
CA GLN A 61 24.86 -1.32 -4.89
C GLN A 61 23.36 -1.44 -4.71
N VAL A 62 22.64 -1.24 -5.81
CA VAL A 62 21.20 -1.48 -5.89
C VAL A 62 20.97 -2.98 -5.99
N SER A 63 20.09 -3.52 -5.16
CA SER A 63 19.69 -4.92 -5.21
C SER A 63 18.22 -5.06 -5.55
N LEU A 64 17.89 -6.14 -6.26
CA LEU A 64 16.50 -6.55 -6.45
C LEU A 64 16.01 -7.28 -5.19
N PRO A 65 14.72 -7.19 -4.86
CA PRO A 65 14.12 -8.06 -3.86
C PRO A 65 14.38 -9.53 -4.19
N SER A 66 14.70 -10.34 -3.16
CA SER A 66 14.99 -11.76 -3.31
C SER A 66 13.76 -12.62 -3.65
N SER A 67 12.57 -12.08 -3.44
CA SER A 67 11.29 -12.76 -3.66
C SER A 67 10.17 -11.74 -3.88
N LEU A 68 9.10 -12.18 -4.55
CA LEU A 68 7.89 -11.37 -4.73
C LEU A 68 7.16 -11.13 -3.39
N SER A 69 7.21 -12.11 -2.50
CA SER A 69 6.53 -12.11 -1.20
C SER A 69 7.47 -12.43 -0.06
N LYS A 70 7.23 -11.84 1.12
CA LYS A 70 7.96 -12.16 2.37
C LYS A 70 7.37 -13.41 3.05
N GLY A 71 6.30 -13.98 2.50
CA GLY A 71 5.58 -15.15 3.01
C GLY A 71 5.00 -14.92 4.40
N GLN A 72 4.62 -13.68 4.73
CA GLN A 72 4.08 -13.37 6.06
C GLN A 72 2.58 -13.66 6.15
N ASN A 73 1.79 -13.37 5.11
CA ASN A 73 0.37 -13.69 5.07
C ASN A 73 0.16 -15.22 5.13
N ILE A 74 0.99 -16.00 4.42
CA ILE A 74 1.02 -17.47 4.55
C ILE A 74 1.30 -17.88 5.99
N TYR A 75 2.35 -17.34 6.61
CA TYR A 75 2.69 -17.69 7.98
C TYR A 75 1.56 -17.35 8.97
N ASN A 76 0.92 -16.19 8.82
CA ASN A 76 -0.23 -15.77 9.64
C ASN A 76 -1.41 -16.73 9.47
N PHE A 77 -1.71 -17.10 8.23
CA PHE A 77 -2.77 -18.05 7.89
C PHE A 77 -2.51 -19.43 8.52
N LEU A 78 -1.30 -19.98 8.34
CA LEU A 78 -0.90 -21.26 8.94
C LEU A 78 -0.91 -21.19 10.47
N SER A 79 -0.45 -20.10 11.06
CA SER A 79 -0.46 -19.90 12.52
C SER A 79 -1.88 -19.86 13.10
N LYS A 80 -2.83 -19.26 12.36
CA LYS A 80 -4.27 -19.28 12.74
C LYS A 80 -4.83 -20.69 12.69
N LEU A 81 -4.62 -21.43 11.59
CA LEU A 81 -5.14 -22.78 11.42
C LEU A 81 -4.50 -23.80 12.38
N MET A 82 -3.20 -23.68 12.67
CA MET A 82 -2.49 -24.60 13.55
C MET A 82 -2.52 -24.17 15.02
N GLY A 83 -3.24 -23.09 15.35
CA GLY A 83 -3.46 -22.62 16.73
C GLY A 83 -3.88 -23.74 17.71
N PRO A 84 -4.80 -24.64 17.35
CA PRO A 84 -5.23 -25.75 18.23
C PRO A 84 -4.12 -26.74 18.64
N VAL A 85 -3.03 -26.82 17.87
CA VAL A 85 -1.91 -27.73 18.11
C VAL A 85 -0.60 -26.99 18.40
N ASN A 86 -0.66 -25.69 18.67
CA ASN A 86 0.52 -24.82 18.76
C ASN A 86 1.50 -25.16 19.91
N GLN A 87 1.07 -25.96 20.89
CA GLN A 87 1.90 -26.45 22.00
C GLN A 87 2.68 -27.74 21.65
N ILE A 88 2.43 -28.32 20.46
CA ILE A 88 3.05 -29.57 20.04
C ILE A 88 4.34 -29.25 19.28
N ASP A 89 5.46 -29.24 20.01
CA ASP A 89 6.80 -29.04 19.43
C ASP A 89 7.41 -30.32 18.84
N ASP A 90 6.82 -31.50 19.11
CA ASP A 90 7.29 -32.78 18.58
C ASP A 90 6.18 -33.34 17.69
N PHE A 91 6.40 -33.33 16.38
CA PHE A 91 5.35 -33.61 15.40
C PHE A 91 4.92 -35.08 15.40
N SER A 92 5.66 -35.96 16.09
CA SER A 92 5.22 -37.33 16.36
C SER A 92 4.00 -37.40 17.31
N LYS A 93 3.74 -36.32 18.06
CA LYS A 93 2.63 -36.21 19.03
C LYS A 93 1.39 -35.51 18.48
N LEU A 94 1.41 -35.09 17.21
CA LEU A 94 0.21 -34.63 16.51
C LEU A 94 -0.82 -35.78 16.43
N PRO A 95 -2.12 -35.49 16.21
CA PRO A 95 -3.14 -36.53 16.04
C PRO A 95 -2.76 -37.62 15.03
N ILE A 96 -2.03 -37.23 13.98
CA ILE A 96 -1.31 -38.15 13.08
C ILE A 96 0.15 -37.69 13.06
N PRO A 97 1.15 -38.57 13.28
CA PRO A 97 2.56 -38.21 13.20
C PRO A 97 2.90 -37.57 11.84
N PHE A 98 3.64 -36.47 11.88
CA PHE A 98 3.95 -35.68 10.69
C PHE A 98 5.45 -35.35 10.62
N PHE A 99 5.96 -35.24 9.39
CA PHE A 99 7.19 -34.53 9.09
C PHE A 99 7.07 -33.92 7.69
N CYS A 100 7.90 -32.92 7.42
CA CYS A 100 8.05 -32.39 6.07
C CYS A 100 9.53 -32.16 5.75
N ILE A 101 9.83 -32.03 4.46
CA ILE A 101 11.18 -31.76 3.99
C ILE A 101 11.30 -30.27 3.67
N ALA A 102 12.45 -29.69 4.01
CA ALA A 102 12.88 -28.41 3.50
C ALA A 102 14.29 -28.54 2.92
N THR A 103 14.68 -27.56 2.11
CA THR A 103 16.01 -27.50 1.51
C THR A 103 16.81 -26.39 2.17
N ASN A 104 18.02 -26.68 2.65
CA ASN A 104 18.94 -25.64 3.07
C ASN A 104 19.54 -24.97 1.83
N ILE A 105 19.18 -23.72 1.56
CA ILE A 105 19.62 -23.01 0.35
C ILE A 105 21.14 -22.72 0.34
N VAL A 106 21.79 -22.71 1.50
CA VAL A 106 23.22 -22.43 1.61
C VAL A 106 24.05 -23.68 1.31
N THR A 107 23.64 -24.85 1.81
CA THR A 107 24.39 -26.11 1.64
C THR A 107 23.87 -27.00 0.52
N GLY A 108 22.63 -26.80 0.07
CA GLY A 108 21.93 -27.69 -0.85
C GLY A 108 21.49 -29.01 -0.22
N GLU A 109 21.52 -29.11 1.11
CA GLU A 109 21.19 -30.35 1.82
C GLU A 109 19.70 -30.44 2.18
N GLU A 110 19.20 -31.67 2.23
CA GLU A 110 17.87 -32.01 2.74
C GLU A 110 17.80 -31.80 4.25
N VAL A 111 16.72 -31.19 4.72
CA VAL A 111 16.43 -31.01 6.15
C VAL A 111 15.07 -31.60 6.47
N VAL A 112 15.05 -32.63 7.33
CA VAL A 112 13.81 -33.20 7.87
C VAL A 112 13.31 -32.32 9.01
N LEU A 113 12.09 -31.81 8.86
CA LEU A 113 11.40 -30.99 9.86
C LEU A 113 10.31 -31.82 10.54
N ASP A 114 10.63 -32.34 11.73
CA ASP A 114 9.73 -33.16 12.56
C ASP A 114 9.53 -32.61 13.98
N LYS A 115 9.99 -31.38 14.24
CA LYS A 115 9.85 -30.69 15.53
C LYS A 115 9.93 -29.16 15.41
N GLY A 116 9.61 -28.47 16.50
CA GLY A 116 9.61 -27.01 16.65
C GLY A 116 8.25 -26.39 16.34
N SER A 117 8.24 -25.16 15.83
CA SER A 117 7.01 -24.48 15.43
C SER A 117 6.46 -25.07 14.13
N LEU A 118 5.33 -25.78 14.20
CA LEU A 118 4.68 -26.38 13.04
C LEU A 118 4.37 -25.38 11.90
N PRO A 119 3.77 -24.19 12.16
CA PRO A 119 3.58 -23.19 11.11
C PRO A 119 4.88 -22.75 10.45
N LYS A 120 5.96 -22.60 11.24
CA LYS A 120 7.27 -22.18 10.74
C LYS A 120 7.91 -23.25 9.86
N ALA A 121 7.85 -24.50 10.29
CA ALA A 121 8.37 -25.65 9.55
C ALA A 121 7.63 -25.84 8.21
N VAL A 122 6.31 -25.78 8.24
CA VAL A 122 5.47 -25.92 7.05
C VAL A 122 5.65 -24.74 6.10
N ASN A 123 5.77 -23.52 6.63
CA ASN A 123 6.08 -22.34 5.82
C ASN A 123 7.45 -22.45 5.13
N ALA A 124 8.46 -22.99 5.82
CA ALA A 124 9.78 -23.26 5.23
C ALA A 124 9.69 -24.30 4.10
N SER A 125 9.02 -25.42 4.37
CA SER A 125 8.83 -26.52 3.40
C SER A 125 8.05 -26.10 2.14
N GLY A 126 7.22 -25.05 2.22
CA GLY A 126 6.48 -24.50 1.09
C GLY A 126 7.03 -23.19 0.52
N ALA A 127 8.20 -22.72 0.95
CA ALA A 127 8.78 -21.45 0.51
C ALA A 127 9.42 -21.58 -0.87
N LEU A 128 8.57 -21.59 -1.91
CA LEU A 128 8.98 -21.71 -3.32
C LEU A 128 9.97 -20.59 -3.70
N PRO A 129 11.15 -20.92 -4.28
CA PRO A 129 12.13 -19.93 -4.70
C PRO A 129 11.57 -18.83 -5.59
N SER A 130 12.09 -17.61 -5.43
CA SER A 130 11.67 -16.37 -6.12
C SER A 130 10.23 -15.90 -5.85
N LEU A 131 9.32 -16.79 -5.46
CA LEU A 131 7.97 -16.41 -5.04
C LEU A 131 7.94 -16.02 -3.56
N PHE A 132 8.45 -16.87 -2.67
CA PHE A 132 8.48 -16.64 -1.23
C PHE A 132 9.89 -16.48 -0.69
N ALA A 133 10.04 -15.59 0.29
CA ALA A 133 11.31 -15.39 0.96
C ALA A 133 11.73 -16.67 1.72
N PRO A 134 13.02 -17.05 1.67
CA PRO A 134 13.53 -18.16 2.48
C PRO A 134 13.25 -17.97 3.98
N VAL A 135 12.91 -19.06 4.66
CA VAL A 135 12.54 -19.07 6.07
C VAL A 135 13.74 -19.49 6.92
N GLN A 136 14.11 -18.65 7.88
CA GLN A 136 15.20 -18.97 8.81
C GLN A 136 14.67 -19.81 9.99
N ILE A 137 15.20 -21.03 10.14
CA ILE A 137 14.96 -21.89 11.30
C ILE A 137 16.33 -22.18 11.91
N ASP A 138 16.49 -21.81 13.18
CA ASP A 138 17.79 -21.80 13.87
C ASP A 138 18.85 -21.04 13.04
N ASN A 139 19.95 -21.70 12.68
CA ASN A 139 21.03 -21.15 11.85
C ASN A 139 20.93 -21.55 10.37
N MET A 140 19.81 -22.16 9.96
CA MET A 140 19.60 -22.64 8.60
C MET A 140 18.65 -21.70 7.85
N LEU A 141 18.97 -21.44 6.59
CA LEU A 141 18.10 -20.70 5.68
C LEU A 141 17.41 -21.71 4.76
N LEU A 142 16.10 -21.89 4.94
CA LEU A 142 15.35 -22.98 4.35
C LEU A 142 14.40 -22.47 3.26
N ILE A 143 14.27 -23.24 2.18
CA ILE A 143 13.32 -23.07 1.09
C ILE A 143 12.53 -24.37 0.88
N ASP A 144 11.64 -24.35 -0.12
CA ASP A 144 10.77 -25.48 -0.46
C ASP A 144 11.53 -26.82 -0.52
N GLY A 145 10.93 -27.84 0.09
CA GLY A 145 11.50 -29.19 0.16
C GLY A 145 11.58 -29.88 -1.20
N GLY A 146 10.69 -29.51 -2.12
CA GLY A 146 10.62 -30.05 -3.47
C GLY A 146 11.83 -29.73 -4.34
N VAL A 147 12.71 -28.83 -3.92
CA VAL A 147 14.00 -28.57 -4.58
C VAL A 147 14.97 -29.75 -4.42
N ILE A 148 14.90 -30.47 -3.32
CA ILE A 148 15.78 -31.62 -3.03
C ILE A 148 15.01 -32.93 -3.03
N ASP A 149 13.89 -33.00 -2.32
CA ASP A 149 13.08 -34.21 -2.21
C ASP A 149 11.58 -33.87 -2.07
N ASN A 150 10.90 -33.80 -3.22
CA ASN A 150 9.45 -33.55 -3.28
C ASN A 150 8.61 -34.78 -2.93
N TYR A 151 9.21 -35.98 -2.91
CA TYR A 151 8.52 -37.25 -2.72
C TYR A 151 9.35 -38.15 -1.79
N PRO A 152 9.34 -37.89 -0.46
CA PRO A 152 10.32 -38.43 0.48
C PRO A 152 10.00 -39.86 0.93
N ILE A 153 9.90 -40.76 -0.03
CA ILE A 153 9.54 -42.17 0.19
C ILE A 153 10.61 -42.91 1.00
N GLU A 154 11.89 -42.62 0.76
CA GLU A 154 13.00 -43.18 1.52
C GLU A 154 12.88 -42.83 3.01
N LYS A 155 12.52 -41.59 3.35
CA LYS A 155 12.33 -41.15 4.75
C LYS A 155 11.16 -41.82 5.45
N LEU A 156 10.07 -42.06 4.72
CA LEU A 156 8.94 -42.84 5.24
C LEU A 156 9.36 -44.29 5.57
N ARG A 157 10.14 -44.92 4.69
CA ARG A 157 10.66 -46.29 4.93
C ARG A 157 11.66 -46.32 6.08
N GLU A 158 12.58 -45.36 6.16
CA GLU A 158 13.53 -45.21 7.29
C GLU A 158 12.80 -45.07 8.64
N LYS A 159 11.65 -44.39 8.66
CA LYS A 159 10.77 -44.26 9.84
C LYS A 159 9.88 -45.48 10.11
N GLY A 160 10.03 -46.56 9.33
CA GLY A 160 9.37 -47.84 9.56
C GLY A 160 7.91 -47.92 9.08
N MET A 161 7.52 -47.13 8.07
CA MET A 161 6.18 -47.22 7.49
C MET A 161 6.04 -48.46 6.59
N ASP A 162 5.11 -49.35 6.95
CA ASP A 162 4.84 -50.60 6.23
C ASP A 162 4.21 -50.35 4.85
N ILE A 163 3.28 -49.40 4.78
CA ILE A 163 2.50 -49.08 3.58
C ILE A 163 2.65 -47.60 3.27
N ILE A 164 3.00 -47.28 2.02
CA ILE A 164 3.14 -45.92 1.51
C ILE A 164 2.11 -45.67 0.43
N ILE A 165 1.21 -44.73 0.73
CA ILE A 165 0.27 -44.14 -0.20
C ILE A 165 0.86 -42.81 -0.62
N GLY A 166 1.05 -42.62 -1.92
CA GLY A 166 1.63 -41.39 -2.44
C GLY A 166 0.81 -40.82 -3.59
N VAL A 167 0.76 -39.49 -3.59
CA VAL A 167 0.04 -38.69 -4.58
C VAL A 167 1.08 -37.89 -5.34
N ASP A 168 1.19 -38.13 -6.63
CA ASP A 168 2.12 -37.45 -7.52
C ASP A 168 1.39 -36.37 -8.30
N VAL A 169 1.76 -35.12 -8.03
CA VAL A 169 1.17 -33.91 -8.63
C VAL A 169 2.24 -33.14 -9.41
N GLN A 170 3.21 -33.84 -9.96
CA GLN A 170 4.21 -33.22 -10.83
C GLN A 170 3.71 -33.10 -12.25
N ASP A 171 4.02 -31.95 -12.85
CA ASP A 171 3.84 -31.73 -14.28
C ASP A 171 4.94 -32.45 -15.04
N ASP A 172 4.61 -32.87 -16.26
CA ASP A 172 5.60 -33.26 -17.24
C ASP A 172 6.48 -32.07 -17.65
N LYS A 173 7.50 -32.32 -18.47
CA LYS A 173 8.39 -31.26 -18.96
C LYS A 173 7.58 -30.26 -19.80
N LYS A 174 7.60 -29.00 -19.39
CA LYS A 174 7.04 -27.88 -20.18
C LYS A 174 7.60 -27.82 -21.61
N GLU A 175 6.73 -27.50 -22.57
CA GLU A 175 7.07 -27.23 -23.97
C GLU A 175 7.67 -25.82 -24.16
N GLU A 176 8.25 -25.53 -25.32
CA GLU A 176 8.90 -24.23 -25.60
C GLU A 176 7.89 -23.08 -25.48
N GLU A 177 6.66 -23.30 -25.94
CA GLU A 177 5.58 -22.31 -25.87
C GLU A 177 5.16 -21.96 -24.43
N GLU A 178 5.50 -22.79 -23.45
CA GLU A 178 5.13 -22.61 -22.04
C GLU A 178 6.25 -21.95 -21.21
N LEU A 179 7.41 -21.68 -21.80
CA LEU A 179 8.59 -21.10 -21.14
C LEU A 179 8.73 -19.60 -21.44
N GLN A 180 7.68 -18.82 -21.16
CA GLN A 180 7.57 -17.42 -21.59
C GLN A 180 8.29 -16.41 -20.69
N ASN A 181 8.54 -16.75 -19.42
CA ASN A 181 9.16 -15.82 -18.46
C ASN A 181 10.17 -16.51 -17.55
N ALA A 182 10.92 -15.71 -16.79
CA ALA A 182 11.99 -16.20 -15.93
C ALA A 182 11.51 -17.17 -14.84
N LEU A 183 10.28 -17.01 -14.34
CA LEU A 183 9.72 -17.91 -13.33
C LEU A 183 9.43 -19.28 -13.93
N ASP A 184 8.89 -19.34 -15.15
CA ASP A 184 8.65 -20.61 -15.85
C ASP A 184 9.95 -21.39 -16.07
N ILE A 185 11.00 -20.69 -16.48
CA ILE A 185 12.33 -21.28 -16.70
C ILE A 185 12.91 -21.82 -15.38
N LEU A 186 12.85 -21.03 -14.30
CA LEU A 186 13.35 -21.45 -12.99
C LEU A 186 12.55 -22.63 -12.43
N SER A 187 11.23 -22.64 -12.63
CA SER A 187 10.35 -23.73 -12.21
C SER A 187 10.64 -25.02 -12.99
N GLN A 188 10.87 -24.94 -14.30
CA GLN A 188 11.26 -26.08 -15.13
C GLN A 188 12.60 -26.67 -14.70
N ILE A 189 13.59 -25.82 -14.41
CA ILE A 189 14.91 -26.27 -13.91
C ILE A 189 14.75 -27.07 -12.61
N ASN A 190 13.88 -26.60 -11.71
CA ASN A 190 13.58 -27.30 -10.46
C ASN A 190 12.88 -28.64 -10.71
N ASN A 191 11.96 -28.70 -11.69
CA ASN A 191 11.15 -29.88 -11.97
C ASN A 191 11.96 -31.04 -12.60
N PHE A 192 13.05 -30.76 -13.35
CA PHE A 192 13.84 -31.81 -14.02
C PHE A 192 14.37 -32.88 -13.07
N ARG A 193 14.83 -32.47 -11.89
CA ARG A 193 15.32 -33.39 -10.88
C ARG A 193 14.18 -34.28 -10.38
N THR A 194 13.05 -33.66 -10.06
CA THR A 194 11.92 -34.36 -9.45
C THR A 194 11.31 -35.39 -10.40
N ILE A 195 11.19 -35.07 -11.70
CA ILE A 195 10.79 -36.03 -12.75
C ILE A 195 11.74 -37.24 -12.79
N SER A 196 13.05 -36.99 -12.74
CA SER A 196 14.05 -38.07 -12.79
C SER A 196 13.97 -38.97 -11.55
N ASP A 197 13.76 -38.39 -10.37
CA ASP A 197 13.61 -39.13 -9.11
C ASP A 197 12.33 -40.00 -9.11
N MET A 198 11.26 -39.56 -9.76
CA MET A 198 10.00 -40.30 -9.82
C MET A 198 10.10 -41.61 -10.60
N GLU A 199 10.98 -41.74 -11.59
CA GLU A 199 11.23 -43.02 -12.28
C GLU A 199 11.66 -44.12 -11.30
N ILE A 200 12.42 -43.75 -10.26
CA ILE A 200 12.96 -44.66 -9.24
C ILE A 200 11.98 -44.80 -8.07
N LYS A 201 11.25 -43.73 -7.69
CA LYS A 201 10.39 -43.69 -6.50
C LYS A 201 9.00 -44.25 -6.74
N ARG A 202 8.44 -44.11 -7.96
CA ARG A 202 7.11 -44.63 -8.30
C ARG A 202 6.98 -46.14 -8.07
N PRO A 203 7.92 -47.01 -8.52
CA PRO A 203 7.84 -48.45 -8.27
C PRO A 203 7.94 -48.86 -6.79
N LYS A 204 8.46 -47.98 -5.92
CA LYS A 204 8.60 -48.23 -4.48
C LYS A 204 7.36 -47.83 -3.67
N THR A 205 6.37 -47.19 -4.31
CA THR A 205 5.12 -46.74 -3.71
C THR A 205 4.09 -47.87 -3.75
N ASP A 206 3.46 -48.20 -2.62
CA ASP A 206 2.50 -49.32 -2.56
C ASP A 206 1.16 -48.97 -3.22
N ILE A 207 0.66 -47.75 -2.97
CA ILE A 207 -0.54 -47.20 -3.63
C ILE A 207 -0.17 -45.86 -4.25
N TYR A 208 0.03 -45.85 -5.55
CA TYR A 208 0.38 -44.67 -6.33
C TYR A 208 -0.86 -44.04 -6.99
N ILE A 209 -1.11 -42.78 -6.67
CA ILE A 209 -2.21 -41.97 -7.21
C ILE A 209 -1.60 -40.81 -8.01
N GLN A 210 -2.02 -40.64 -9.26
CA GLN A 210 -1.55 -39.55 -10.12
C GLN A 210 -2.77 -38.90 -10.78
N PRO A 211 -3.24 -37.75 -10.27
CA PRO A 211 -4.23 -36.94 -10.97
C PRO A 211 -3.65 -36.35 -12.25
N ASP A 212 -4.52 -36.25 -13.27
CA ASP A 212 -4.23 -35.56 -14.52
C ASP A 212 -4.39 -34.05 -14.31
N ILE A 213 -3.25 -33.35 -14.27
CA ILE A 213 -3.16 -31.91 -13.98
C ILE A 213 -2.32 -31.12 -15.00
N GLU A 214 -2.03 -31.69 -16.17
CA GLU A 214 -1.15 -31.11 -17.20
C GLU A 214 -1.55 -29.68 -17.63
N GLN A 215 -2.83 -29.33 -17.49
CA GLN A 215 -3.38 -28.02 -17.87
C GLN A 215 -3.21 -26.93 -16.79
N PHE A 216 -2.70 -27.28 -15.61
CA PHE A 216 -2.60 -26.39 -14.47
C PHE A 216 -1.14 -26.11 -14.12
N THR A 217 -0.87 -24.97 -13.50
CA THR A 217 0.46 -24.63 -12.99
C THR A 217 0.46 -24.57 -11.47
N VAL A 218 1.65 -24.48 -10.87
CA VAL A 218 1.83 -24.29 -9.42
C VAL A 218 1.18 -23.01 -8.86
N ILE A 219 0.73 -22.09 -9.72
CA ILE A 219 0.03 -20.85 -9.34
C ILE A 219 -1.43 -20.78 -9.81
N SER A 220 -2.01 -21.85 -10.36
CA SER A 220 -3.40 -21.93 -10.86
C SER A 220 -4.45 -22.05 -9.74
N PHE A 221 -4.41 -21.20 -8.71
CA PHE A 221 -5.34 -21.26 -7.58
C PHE A 221 -6.80 -20.97 -7.97
N ASP A 222 -7.00 -20.08 -8.96
CA ASP A 222 -8.32 -19.73 -9.49
C ASP A 222 -9.04 -20.92 -10.13
N GLU A 223 -8.29 -21.93 -10.55
CA GLU A 223 -8.79 -23.16 -11.17
C GLU A 223 -8.94 -24.31 -10.16
N GLY A 224 -8.85 -24.00 -8.86
CA GLY A 224 -8.83 -24.97 -7.77
C GLY A 224 -9.98 -25.99 -7.78
N GLN A 225 -11.18 -25.59 -8.20
CA GLN A 225 -12.33 -26.50 -8.32
C GLN A 225 -12.06 -27.64 -9.32
N ALA A 226 -11.44 -27.32 -10.46
CA ALA A 226 -11.11 -28.31 -11.49
C ALA A 226 -10.00 -29.25 -10.98
N ILE A 227 -8.97 -28.68 -10.35
CA ILE A 227 -7.85 -29.42 -9.76
C ILE A 227 -8.32 -30.41 -8.68
N ILE A 228 -9.18 -29.97 -7.76
CA ILE A 228 -9.78 -30.83 -6.71
C ILE A 228 -10.58 -31.98 -7.34
N THR A 229 -11.29 -31.70 -8.44
CA THR A 229 -12.07 -32.72 -9.16
C THR A 229 -11.16 -33.79 -9.74
N LYS A 230 -10.05 -33.41 -10.39
CA LYS A 230 -9.05 -34.34 -10.91
C LYS A 230 -8.42 -35.21 -9.80
N GLY A 231 -8.10 -34.61 -8.66
CA GLY A 231 -7.64 -35.32 -7.47
C GLY A 231 -8.63 -36.37 -6.96
N LYS A 232 -9.93 -36.03 -6.94
CA LYS A 232 -11.02 -36.93 -6.55
C LYS A 232 -11.17 -38.08 -7.55
N GLU A 233 -11.15 -37.82 -8.84
CA GLU A 233 -11.26 -38.83 -9.89
C GLU A 233 -10.12 -39.85 -9.79
N ALA A 234 -8.88 -39.39 -9.67
CA ALA A 234 -7.71 -40.27 -9.53
C ALA A 234 -7.76 -41.10 -8.24
N SER A 235 -8.23 -40.52 -7.14
CA SER A 235 -8.41 -41.24 -5.87
C SER A 235 -9.49 -42.32 -5.96
N LEU A 236 -10.61 -42.05 -6.65
CA LEU A 236 -11.69 -43.01 -6.86
C LEU A 236 -11.25 -44.21 -7.70
N GLN A 237 -10.35 -44.02 -8.67
CA GLN A 237 -9.78 -45.11 -9.45
C GLN A 237 -8.95 -46.09 -8.60
N LYS A 238 -8.48 -45.66 -7.43
CA LYS A 238 -7.71 -46.48 -6.47
C LYS A 238 -8.51 -46.88 -5.23
N ILE A 239 -9.83 -46.70 -5.24
CA ILE A 239 -10.66 -46.92 -4.05
C ILE A 239 -10.56 -48.34 -3.49
N ASP A 240 -10.50 -49.35 -4.36
CA ASP A 240 -10.41 -50.75 -3.93
C ASP A 240 -9.08 -51.05 -3.20
N ASP A 241 -7.97 -50.45 -3.66
CA ASP A 241 -6.66 -50.60 -3.01
C ASP A 241 -6.61 -49.84 -1.68
N LEU A 242 -7.20 -48.64 -1.64
CA LEU A 242 -7.32 -47.84 -0.42
C LEU A 242 -8.19 -48.55 0.64
N LEU A 243 -9.27 -49.21 0.24
CA LEU A 243 -10.14 -49.97 1.16
C LEU A 243 -9.44 -51.19 1.75
N LYS A 244 -8.47 -51.82 1.05
CA LYS A 244 -7.69 -52.96 1.58
C LYS A 244 -6.79 -52.56 2.74
N VAL A 245 -6.30 -51.33 2.74
CA VAL A 245 -5.37 -50.80 3.76
C VAL A 245 -6.06 -49.91 4.78
N ALA A 246 -7.36 -49.61 4.57
CA ALA A 246 -8.16 -48.82 5.48
C ALA A 246 -8.24 -49.51 6.85
N THR A 247 -7.82 -48.79 7.88
CA THR A 247 -7.94 -49.24 9.27
C THR A 247 -9.23 -48.69 9.89
N GLY A 248 -9.70 -49.31 10.98
CA GLY A 248 -10.78 -48.75 11.80
C GLY A 248 -10.38 -47.50 12.60
N TYR A 249 -9.26 -46.85 12.26
CA TYR A 249 -8.78 -45.65 12.94
C TYR A 249 -9.83 -44.55 12.83
N LYS A 250 -10.31 -44.10 13.98
CA LYS A 250 -11.14 -42.91 14.09
C LYS A 250 -10.24 -41.73 14.44
N ARG A 251 -10.15 -40.79 13.51
CA ARG A 251 -9.46 -39.53 13.73
C ARG A 251 -10.07 -38.82 14.96
N PRO A 252 -9.25 -38.32 15.89
CA PRO A 252 -9.73 -37.44 16.95
C PRO A 252 -10.39 -36.20 16.34
N ASP A 253 -11.54 -35.79 16.86
CA ASP A 253 -12.13 -34.53 16.44
C ASP A 253 -11.21 -33.38 16.87
N LEU A 254 -10.93 -32.47 15.95
CA LEU A 254 -10.26 -31.22 16.28
C LEU A 254 -11.14 -30.50 17.31
N LYS A 255 -10.61 -30.21 18.50
CA LYS A 255 -11.32 -29.35 19.45
C LYS A 255 -11.45 -27.99 18.79
N ASN A 256 -12.65 -27.67 18.29
CA ASN A 256 -12.96 -26.37 17.74
C ASN A 256 -12.64 -25.31 18.80
N ILE A 257 -11.60 -24.52 18.55
CA ILE A 257 -11.47 -23.21 19.18
C ILE A 257 -12.46 -22.31 18.43
N ALA A 258 -13.76 -22.56 18.61
CA ALA A 258 -14.85 -21.77 18.05
C ALA A 258 -15.01 -20.45 18.82
N SER A 259 -13.89 -19.77 19.07
CA SER A 259 -13.91 -18.45 19.65
C SER A 259 -13.10 -17.55 18.74
N ASP A 260 -13.79 -16.63 18.09
CA ASP A 260 -13.17 -15.56 17.29
C ASP A 260 -12.40 -14.57 18.17
N SER A 261 -12.51 -14.72 19.50
CA SER A 261 -11.82 -13.92 20.49
C SER A 261 -10.98 -14.75 21.46
N LEU A 262 -9.94 -14.13 22.01
CA LEU A 262 -9.09 -14.70 23.04
C LEU A 262 -8.71 -13.64 24.07
N TYR A 263 -8.49 -14.07 25.32
CA TYR A 263 -7.99 -13.18 26.36
C TYR A 263 -6.47 -13.15 26.32
N LEU A 264 -5.88 -12.00 25.98
CA LEU A 264 -4.45 -11.78 26.11
C LEU A 264 -4.11 -11.40 27.54
N THR A 265 -3.18 -12.13 28.16
CA THR A 265 -2.67 -11.82 29.50
C THR A 265 -1.49 -10.85 29.44
N ARG A 266 -0.57 -11.06 28.49
CA ARG A 266 0.58 -10.19 28.22
C ARG A 266 1.07 -10.31 26.78
N ILE A 267 1.90 -9.34 26.38
CA ILE A 267 2.64 -9.36 25.10
C ILE A 267 4.14 -9.33 25.40
N GLU A 268 4.86 -10.36 24.96
CA GLU A 268 6.31 -10.44 25.00
C GLU A 268 6.89 -10.14 23.62
N ILE A 269 7.91 -9.29 23.57
CA ILE A 269 8.59 -8.92 22.33
C ILE A 269 10.05 -9.32 22.45
N LYS A 270 10.53 -10.10 21.48
CA LYS A 270 11.90 -10.63 21.38
C LYS A 270 12.48 -10.28 20.00
N GLY A 271 13.81 -10.27 19.90
CA GLY A 271 14.52 -10.03 18.63
C GLY A 271 14.70 -8.56 18.23
N ASN A 272 14.07 -7.62 18.93
CA ASN A 272 14.27 -6.20 18.71
C ASN A 272 15.66 -5.76 19.23
N LYS A 273 16.44 -5.10 18.37
CA LYS A 273 17.81 -4.63 18.65
C LYS A 273 17.88 -3.11 18.56
N GLN A 274 17.34 -2.52 17.51
CA GLN A 274 17.37 -1.09 17.23
C GLN A 274 16.05 -0.40 17.56
N TYR A 275 14.93 -1.10 17.33
CA TYR A 275 13.61 -0.58 17.62
C TYR A 275 13.24 -0.88 19.06
N SER A 276 12.73 0.14 19.76
CA SER A 276 12.33 -0.01 21.15
C SER A 276 11.05 -0.85 21.27
N ARG A 277 10.85 -1.48 22.43
CA ARG A 277 9.58 -2.17 22.75
C ARG A 277 8.39 -1.22 22.60
N ALA A 278 8.55 0.05 23.00
CA ALA A 278 7.50 1.07 22.88
C ALA A 278 7.13 1.36 21.42
N PHE A 279 8.11 1.42 20.50
CA PHE A 279 7.83 1.54 19.08
C PHE A 279 7.04 0.34 18.56
N ILE A 280 7.51 -0.88 18.84
CA ILE A 280 6.85 -2.12 18.37
C ILE A 280 5.44 -2.22 18.93
N SER A 281 5.25 -2.09 20.24
CA SER A 281 3.92 -2.14 20.86
C SER A 281 3.01 -1.02 20.34
N GLY A 282 3.54 0.21 20.16
CA GLY A 282 2.78 1.33 19.62
C GLY A 282 2.33 1.10 18.17
N ARG A 283 3.15 0.41 17.37
CA ARG A 283 2.84 0.04 15.98
C ARG A 283 1.93 -1.19 15.89
N PHE A 284 2.08 -2.15 16.79
CA PHE A 284 1.29 -3.37 16.87
C PHE A 284 -0.16 -3.11 17.30
N LYS A 285 -0.41 -2.09 18.15
CA LYS A 285 -1.74 -1.59 18.54
C LYS A 285 -2.63 -2.59 19.30
N LEU A 286 -2.04 -3.60 19.94
CA LEU A 286 -2.72 -4.44 20.92
C LEU A 286 -2.24 -4.09 22.33
N ASN A 287 -3.16 -4.01 23.28
CA ASN A 287 -2.83 -3.90 24.69
C ASN A 287 -3.04 -5.26 25.37
N ALA A 288 -2.42 -5.43 26.53
CA ALA A 288 -2.69 -6.55 27.40
C ALA A 288 -2.63 -6.07 28.86
N PRO A 289 -3.50 -6.58 29.75
CA PRO A 289 -4.48 -7.63 29.49
C PRO A 289 -5.77 -7.13 28.78
N GLU A 290 -6.27 -7.87 27.79
CA GLU A 290 -7.46 -7.46 27.00
C GLU A 290 -8.11 -8.68 26.30
N MET A 291 -9.45 -8.67 26.14
CA MET A 291 -10.14 -9.57 25.23
C MET A 291 -10.03 -9.01 23.81
N ILE A 292 -9.43 -9.78 22.89
CA ILE A 292 -9.20 -9.33 21.51
C ILE A 292 -9.79 -10.32 20.51
N ALA A 293 -10.08 -9.87 19.30
CA ALA A 293 -10.36 -10.79 18.20
C ALA A 293 -9.05 -11.38 17.65
N TYR A 294 -9.09 -12.60 17.13
CA TYR A 294 -7.93 -13.20 16.45
C TYR A 294 -7.42 -12.31 15.30
N ASP A 295 -8.34 -11.68 14.57
CA ASP A 295 -8.00 -10.80 13.45
C ASP A 295 -7.28 -9.52 13.90
N ASP A 296 -7.37 -9.13 15.17
CA ASP A 296 -6.60 -8.00 15.71
C ASP A 296 -5.10 -8.30 15.76
N ILE A 297 -4.70 -9.56 15.96
CA ILE A 297 -3.30 -9.99 15.86
C ILE A 297 -2.81 -9.80 14.43
N SER A 298 -3.58 -10.27 13.43
CA SER A 298 -3.24 -10.08 12.02
C SER A 298 -3.16 -8.60 11.66
N ASN A 299 -4.09 -7.78 12.15
CA ASN A 299 -4.04 -6.32 11.95
C ASN A 299 -2.79 -5.71 12.58
N GLY A 300 -2.38 -6.18 13.76
CA GLY A 300 -1.14 -5.75 14.43
C GLY A 300 0.11 -6.10 13.65
N ILE A 301 0.18 -7.32 13.10
CA ILE A 301 1.28 -7.78 12.25
C ILE A 301 1.33 -6.93 10.98
N ASN A 302 0.20 -6.70 10.31
CA ASN A 302 0.12 -5.86 9.12
C ASN A 302 0.64 -4.43 9.40
N ASN A 303 0.30 -3.84 10.56
CA ASN A 303 0.83 -2.52 10.94
C ASN A 303 2.36 -2.52 11.09
N LEU A 304 2.96 -3.59 11.64
CA LEU A 304 4.40 -3.71 11.77
C LEU A 304 5.07 -3.97 10.41
N GLN A 305 4.49 -4.83 9.58
CA GLN A 305 5.00 -5.09 8.23
C GLN A 305 4.99 -3.83 7.36
N ALA A 306 3.93 -3.02 7.45
CA ALA A 306 3.77 -1.78 6.71
C ALA A 306 4.97 -0.85 6.92
N THR A 307 5.56 -0.85 8.12
CA THR A 307 6.74 -0.02 8.43
C THR A 307 7.97 -0.36 7.59
N ASN A 308 8.04 -1.55 6.97
CA ASN A 308 9.23 -2.07 6.29
C ASN A 308 10.51 -2.06 7.16
N ASN A 309 10.36 -2.04 8.50
CA ASN A 309 11.47 -2.07 9.45
C ASN A 309 11.86 -3.50 9.84
N PHE A 310 11.02 -4.48 9.52
CA PHE A 310 11.19 -5.88 9.87
C PHE A 310 11.17 -6.75 8.61
N LYS A 311 12.13 -7.67 8.54
CA LYS A 311 12.20 -8.71 7.50
C LYS A 311 11.18 -9.82 7.77
N LYS A 312 10.99 -10.18 9.04
CA LYS A 312 10.04 -11.23 9.46
C LYS A 312 9.44 -10.90 10.83
N ILE A 313 8.20 -11.30 11.03
CA ILE A 313 7.48 -11.15 12.31
C ILE A 313 6.85 -12.51 12.63
N ASN A 314 7.47 -13.27 13.51
CA ASN A 314 6.89 -14.52 13.99
C ASN A 314 6.06 -14.24 15.25
N TYR A 315 5.04 -15.05 15.48
CA TYR A 315 4.29 -14.99 16.72
C TYR A 315 3.79 -16.36 17.16
N SER A 316 3.60 -16.51 18.47
CA SER A 316 2.96 -17.68 19.07
C SER A 316 2.03 -17.28 20.21
N LEU A 317 0.99 -18.08 20.42
CA LEU A 317 0.04 -17.91 21.51
C LEU A 317 0.30 -18.99 22.56
N VAL A 318 0.95 -18.63 23.65
CA VAL A 318 1.30 -19.56 24.73
C VAL A 318 0.15 -19.61 25.73
N PRO A 319 -0.49 -20.77 25.96
CA PRO A 319 -1.65 -20.84 26.85
C PRO A 319 -1.27 -20.65 28.32
N GLU A 320 -2.08 -19.90 29.04
CA GLU A 320 -1.93 -19.56 30.45
C GLU A 320 -3.22 -19.81 31.22
N LEU A 321 -3.17 -19.75 32.55
CA LEU A 321 -4.31 -20.04 33.42
C LEU A 321 -5.57 -19.22 33.08
N LEU A 322 -5.40 -17.95 32.69
CA LEU A 322 -6.49 -17.01 32.42
C LEU A 322 -6.72 -16.72 30.93
N GLY A 323 -5.88 -17.24 30.03
CA GLY A 323 -5.91 -16.84 28.62
C GLY A 323 -4.64 -17.26 27.88
N TYR A 324 -4.06 -16.35 27.09
CA TYR A 324 -2.85 -16.60 26.30
C TYR A 324 -1.85 -15.46 26.47
N ALA A 325 -0.56 -15.78 26.54
CA ALA A 325 0.53 -14.84 26.32
C ALA A 325 0.86 -14.81 24.82
N LEU A 326 0.92 -13.62 24.23
CA LEU A 326 1.35 -13.43 22.86
C LEU A 326 2.85 -13.16 22.83
N GLU A 327 3.62 -14.12 22.34
CA GLU A 327 5.04 -13.94 22.10
C GLU A 327 5.26 -13.50 20.64
N ILE A 328 5.94 -12.38 20.46
CA ILE A 328 6.29 -11.81 19.15
C ILE A 328 7.79 -11.81 19.02
N GLU A 329 8.31 -12.47 17.99
CA GLU A 329 9.71 -12.46 17.64
C GLU A 329 9.88 -11.67 16.32
N VAL A 330 10.57 -10.54 16.39
CA VAL A 330 10.85 -9.70 15.22
C VAL A 330 12.27 -9.92 14.72
N VAL A 331 12.42 -9.99 13.39
CA VAL A 331 13.71 -9.93 12.71
C VAL A 331 13.80 -8.57 12.02
N GLU A 332 14.61 -7.68 12.57
CA GLU A 332 14.83 -6.35 11.99
C GLU A 332 15.43 -6.43 10.59
N SER A 333 15.00 -5.53 9.71
CA SER A 333 15.57 -5.40 8.36
C SER A 333 16.98 -4.83 8.42
N ASP A 334 17.88 -5.43 7.65
CA ASP A 334 19.22 -4.89 7.38
C ASP A 334 19.23 -3.85 6.24
N VAL A 335 18.15 -3.81 5.45
CA VAL A 335 17.91 -2.79 4.44
C VAL A 335 17.44 -1.50 5.10
N ARG A 336 18.23 -0.44 4.91
CA ARG A 336 17.93 0.90 5.43
C ARG A 336 17.89 2.01 4.39
N ASN A 337 18.45 1.78 3.20
CA ASN A 337 18.46 2.77 2.14
C ASN A 337 17.60 2.30 0.98
N TYR A 338 16.85 3.22 0.40
CA TYR A 338 15.94 2.96 -0.70
C TYR A 338 16.16 3.98 -1.80
N LEU A 339 16.31 3.48 -3.02
CA LEU A 339 16.18 4.24 -4.25
C LEU A 339 14.75 4.03 -4.74
N ARG A 340 14.00 5.11 -4.96
CA ARG A 340 12.63 4.99 -5.46
C ARG A 340 12.42 5.86 -6.68
N LEU A 341 11.60 5.38 -7.59
CA LEU A 341 11.42 5.98 -8.90
C LEU A 341 9.93 6.14 -9.19
N GLY A 342 9.58 7.23 -9.85
CA GLY A 342 8.23 7.52 -10.31
C GLY A 342 8.27 8.31 -11.62
N ILE A 343 7.19 8.21 -12.39
CA ILE A 343 6.96 9.08 -13.55
C ILE A 343 5.56 9.68 -13.41
N HIS A 344 5.41 10.92 -13.85
CA HIS A 344 4.14 11.62 -13.85
C HIS A 344 4.01 12.54 -15.07
N TYR A 345 2.78 12.74 -15.52
CA TYR A 345 2.40 13.79 -16.44
C TYR A 345 1.03 14.32 -16.05
N ASP A 346 0.90 15.63 -16.01
CA ASP A 346 -0.37 16.37 -15.90
C ASP A 346 -0.23 17.69 -16.68
N GLU A 347 -1.33 18.42 -16.87
CA GLU A 347 -1.29 19.61 -17.71
C GLU A 347 -0.67 20.85 -17.03
N LEU A 348 -0.56 20.87 -15.70
CA LEU A 348 0.05 21.98 -14.97
C LEU A 348 1.56 21.76 -14.79
N LEU A 349 1.95 20.65 -14.18
CA LEU A 349 3.37 20.36 -13.89
C LEU A 349 4.09 19.65 -15.03
N ARG A 350 3.35 19.20 -16.05
CA ARG A 350 3.87 18.60 -17.28
C ARG A 350 4.71 17.34 -17.00
N SER A 351 5.60 16.98 -17.92
CA SER A 351 6.35 15.73 -17.87
C SER A 351 7.31 15.73 -16.67
N SER A 352 7.26 14.67 -15.87
CA SER A 352 7.99 14.58 -14.60
C SER A 352 8.55 13.19 -14.36
N ALA A 353 9.82 13.10 -13.97
CA ALA A 353 10.48 11.89 -13.50
C ALA A 353 11.03 12.14 -12.09
N LEU A 354 10.62 11.30 -11.15
CA LEU A 354 11.03 11.38 -9.75
C LEU A 354 12.13 10.38 -9.45
N ILE A 355 13.15 10.87 -8.76
CA ILE A 355 14.20 10.05 -8.14
C ILE A 355 14.20 10.38 -6.64
N ASN A 356 13.88 9.39 -5.82
CA ASN A 356 13.95 9.46 -4.37
C ASN A 356 15.17 8.72 -3.85
N LEU A 357 15.90 9.36 -2.95
CA LEU A 357 16.86 8.70 -2.07
C LEU A 357 16.40 8.85 -0.63
N SER A 358 16.16 7.74 0.04
CA SER A 358 15.75 7.74 1.44
C SER A 358 16.58 6.78 2.28
N ARG A 359 16.75 7.14 3.55
CA ARG A 359 17.48 6.35 4.54
C ARG A 359 16.78 6.38 5.89
N LYS A 360 16.64 5.20 6.49
CA LYS A 360 16.14 5.03 7.86
C LYS A 360 17.28 4.94 8.86
N GLY A 361 17.08 5.49 10.05
CA GLY A 361 18.01 5.35 11.16
C GLY A 361 19.35 6.07 10.91
N VAL A 362 19.28 7.34 10.55
CA VAL A 362 20.42 8.23 10.28
C VAL A 362 20.98 8.82 11.56
N LEU A 363 20.17 9.57 12.32
CA LEU A 363 20.58 10.19 13.58
C LEU A 363 20.08 9.39 14.80
N VAL A 364 18.83 8.90 14.74
CA VAL A 364 18.22 8.05 15.77
C VAL A 364 17.53 6.85 15.13
N SER A 365 17.33 5.74 15.86
CA SER A 365 16.89 4.47 15.26
C SER A 365 15.53 4.50 14.54
N ASN A 366 14.70 5.50 14.83
CA ASN A 366 13.34 5.64 14.32
C ASN A 366 13.15 6.91 13.46
N ASP A 367 14.23 7.49 12.94
CA ASP A 367 14.14 8.59 11.98
C ASP A 367 14.20 8.12 10.53
N VAL A 368 13.75 8.98 9.64
CA VAL A 368 13.81 8.82 8.20
C VAL A 368 14.22 10.15 7.59
N ILE A 369 15.20 10.11 6.68
CA ILE A 369 15.46 11.18 5.73
C ILE A 369 15.03 10.71 4.34
N SER A 370 14.37 11.58 3.58
CA SER A 370 13.86 11.31 2.25
C SER A 370 14.11 12.54 1.38
N ALA A 371 14.70 12.35 0.21
CA ALA A 371 14.99 13.41 -0.74
C ALA A 371 14.39 13.04 -2.10
N ASP A 372 13.32 13.73 -2.48
CA ASP A 372 12.71 13.66 -3.80
C ASP A 372 13.34 14.72 -4.69
N VAL A 373 13.90 14.29 -5.83
CA VAL A 373 14.33 15.17 -6.92
C VAL A 373 13.46 14.84 -8.11
N ILE A 374 12.72 15.84 -8.60
CA ILE A 374 11.80 15.68 -9.71
C ILE A 374 12.32 16.52 -10.87
N VAL A 375 12.65 15.83 -11.97
CA VAL A 375 13.19 16.42 -13.19
C VAL A 375 12.20 16.28 -14.33
N GLY A 376 12.25 17.17 -15.30
CA GLY A 376 11.31 17.21 -16.41
C GLY A 376 11.15 18.65 -16.89
N ASP A 377 9.93 19.00 -17.30
CA ASP A 377 9.63 20.35 -17.79
C ASP A 377 9.73 21.37 -16.63
N ASN A 378 9.26 20.96 -15.44
CA ASN A 378 9.27 21.78 -14.23
C ASN A 378 10.10 21.11 -13.12
N ILE A 379 11.28 21.66 -12.80
CA ILE A 379 12.15 21.13 -11.75
C ILE A 379 11.53 21.35 -10.37
N ARG A 380 11.49 20.30 -9.55
CA ARG A 380 10.94 20.37 -8.18
C ARG A 380 11.76 19.51 -7.25
N TYR A 381 11.67 19.79 -5.95
CA TYR A 381 12.21 18.89 -4.94
C TYR A 381 11.37 18.89 -3.67
N ASN A 382 11.49 17.80 -2.91
CA ASN A 382 10.91 17.69 -1.57
C ASN A 382 11.89 16.94 -0.65
N LEU A 383 12.40 17.64 0.36
CA LEU A 383 13.29 17.10 1.39
C LEU A 383 12.50 16.93 2.69
N ASP A 384 12.39 15.70 3.17
CA ASP A 384 11.70 15.34 4.40
C ASP A 384 12.69 14.71 5.39
N TYR A 385 12.76 15.25 6.60
CA TYR A 385 13.37 14.57 7.76
C TYR A 385 12.34 14.46 8.87
N TYR A 386 12.09 13.26 9.39
CA TYR A 386 11.17 13.09 10.52
C TYR A 386 11.59 11.96 11.45
N ILE A 387 11.26 12.12 12.73
CA ILE A 387 11.45 11.12 13.78
C ILE A 387 10.09 10.53 14.14
N ASP A 388 9.89 9.25 13.83
CA ASP A 388 8.64 8.54 14.05
C ASP A 388 8.62 7.85 15.42
N LYS A 389 7.91 8.43 16.38
CA LYS A 389 7.78 7.86 17.74
C LYS A 389 6.53 6.99 17.94
N GLY A 390 5.90 6.50 16.87
CA GLY A 390 4.76 5.58 16.94
C GLY A 390 3.51 6.24 17.51
N ARG A 391 3.15 5.91 18.77
CA ARG A 391 1.99 6.49 19.48
C ARG A 391 2.26 7.91 20.02
N TYR A 392 3.53 8.32 20.11
CA TYR A 392 3.91 9.66 20.55
C TYR A 392 4.04 10.64 19.38
N TRP A 393 4.08 11.94 19.71
CA TRP A 393 4.30 13.00 18.74
C TRP A 393 5.63 12.80 17.99
N SER A 394 5.53 12.86 16.66
CA SER A 394 6.65 12.88 15.73
C SER A 394 7.06 14.32 15.49
N ILE A 395 8.33 14.54 15.19
CA ILE A 395 8.85 15.85 14.81
C ILE A 395 9.58 15.74 13.49
N GLY A 396 9.54 16.80 12.69
CA GLY A 396 10.24 16.81 11.42
C GLY A 396 10.48 18.19 10.87
N VAL A 397 11.27 18.21 9.81
CA VAL A 397 11.56 19.37 8.99
C VAL A 397 11.27 18.98 7.54
N ASN A 398 10.59 19.86 6.83
CA ASN A 398 10.31 19.73 5.40
C ASN A 398 10.86 20.94 4.65
N SER A 399 11.41 20.72 3.46
CA SER A 399 11.71 21.77 2.49
C SER A 399 11.20 21.34 1.13
N ASN A 400 10.27 22.10 0.56
CA ASN A 400 9.61 21.80 -0.70
C ASN A 400 9.75 22.98 -1.66
N TYR A 401 10.14 22.70 -2.89
CA TYR A 401 10.20 23.67 -3.97
C TYR A 401 9.37 23.20 -5.15
N VAL A 402 8.47 24.06 -5.62
CA VAL A 402 7.68 23.84 -6.83
C VAL A 402 7.75 25.07 -7.72
N GLN A 403 7.85 24.83 -9.02
CA GLN A 403 7.66 25.87 -10.03
C GLN A 403 6.79 25.33 -11.16
N PHE A 404 6.07 26.22 -11.82
CA PHE A 404 5.40 25.95 -13.09
C PHE A 404 5.13 27.25 -13.85
N ASP A 405 4.97 27.11 -15.15
CA ASP A 405 4.58 28.18 -16.05
C ASP A 405 3.16 27.85 -16.56
N GLN A 406 2.24 28.81 -16.51
CA GLN A 406 0.85 28.64 -16.94
C GLN A 406 0.41 29.83 -17.78
N ASP A 407 -0.18 29.55 -18.94
CA ASP A 407 -0.87 30.57 -19.73
C ASP A 407 -2.22 30.90 -19.08
N ILE A 408 -2.42 32.18 -18.75
CA ILE A 408 -3.62 32.69 -18.10
C ILE A 408 -4.27 33.74 -18.99
N GLN A 409 -5.60 33.72 -19.08
CA GLN A 409 -6.34 34.73 -19.83
C GLN A 409 -6.16 36.11 -19.20
N ALA A 410 -5.91 37.13 -20.02
CA ALA A 410 -5.60 38.46 -19.52
C ALA A 410 -6.79 39.11 -18.80
N ASP A 411 -8.03 38.81 -19.21
CA ASP A 411 -9.23 39.29 -18.55
C ASP A 411 -9.33 38.78 -17.09
N PHE A 412 -8.96 37.51 -16.85
CA PHE A 412 -8.89 36.96 -15.50
C PHE A 412 -7.85 37.70 -14.64
N VAL A 413 -6.66 37.98 -15.20
CA VAL A 413 -5.60 38.70 -14.47
C VAL A 413 -6.04 40.14 -14.19
N ALA A 414 -6.76 40.76 -15.12
CA ALA A 414 -7.32 42.08 -14.94
C ALA A 414 -8.38 42.13 -13.84
N ASP A 415 -9.19 41.09 -13.68
CA ASP A 415 -10.18 40.99 -12.61
C ASP A 415 -9.52 40.76 -11.24
N VAL A 416 -8.49 39.92 -11.17
CA VAL A 416 -7.79 39.60 -9.91
C VAL A 416 -6.90 40.75 -9.43
N ASP A 417 -6.12 41.35 -10.31
CA ASP A 417 -5.09 42.35 -9.95
C ASP A 417 -5.53 43.80 -10.29
N ASN A 418 -6.74 43.99 -10.82
CA ASN A 418 -7.26 45.28 -11.29
C ASN A 418 -6.37 45.98 -12.34
N THR A 419 -5.64 45.21 -13.16
CA THR A 419 -4.68 45.70 -14.16
C THR A 419 -5.12 45.39 -15.59
N ASN A 420 -5.27 46.41 -16.46
CA ASN A 420 -5.57 46.16 -17.87
C ASN A 420 -4.27 45.94 -18.67
N LEU A 421 -4.11 44.73 -19.19
CA LEU A 421 -2.87 44.24 -19.79
C LEU A 421 -2.80 44.42 -21.32
N GLY A 422 -3.93 44.69 -22.00
CA GLY A 422 -3.95 44.94 -23.45
C GLY A 422 -3.52 43.76 -24.34
N VAL A 423 -3.49 42.54 -23.79
CA VAL A 423 -3.19 41.27 -24.49
C VAL A 423 -4.33 40.28 -24.23
N ASN A 424 -4.36 39.16 -24.95
CA ASN A 424 -5.40 38.14 -24.75
C ASN A 424 -5.03 37.13 -23.64
N SER A 425 -3.75 36.80 -23.53
CA SER A 425 -3.21 35.89 -22.51
C SER A 425 -1.80 36.29 -22.13
N ILE A 426 -1.38 35.91 -20.93
CA ILE A 426 -0.01 36.06 -20.43
C ILE A 426 0.50 34.73 -19.88
N GLU A 427 1.79 34.49 -20.03
CA GLU A 427 2.45 33.37 -19.35
C GLU A 427 2.83 33.84 -17.94
N VAL A 428 2.22 33.24 -16.92
CA VAL A 428 2.54 33.48 -15.51
C VAL A 428 3.46 32.38 -15.01
N LYS A 429 4.57 32.81 -14.40
CA LYS A 429 5.56 31.95 -13.78
C LYS A 429 5.32 31.93 -12.28
N TYR A 430 5.16 30.74 -11.74
CA TYR A 430 4.89 30.49 -10.34
C TYR A 430 6.08 29.79 -9.70
N LYS A 431 6.62 30.33 -8.62
CA LYS A 431 7.65 29.68 -7.80
C LYS A 431 7.27 29.74 -6.33
N ASP A 432 7.24 28.58 -5.68
CA ASP A 432 7.03 28.46 -4.23
C ASP A 432 8.18 27.66 -3.63
N TRP A 433 8.87 28.26 -2.66
CA TRP A 433 9.79 27.58 -1.79
C TRP A 433 9.32 27.63 -0.34
N THR A 434 8.87 26.48 0.16
CA THR A 434 8.30 26.32 1.50
C THR A 434 9.24 25.53 2.40
N ASN A 435 9.55 26.06 3.58
CA ASN A 435 10.33 25.39 4.61
C ASN A 435 9.50 25.30 5.89
N GLN A 436 9.34 24.10 6.43
CA GLN A 436 8.47 23.85 7.57
C GLN A 436 9.21 23.09 8.68
N VAL A 437 8.94 23.47 9.93
CA VAL A 437 9.29 22.69 11.11
C VAL A 437 7.98 22.30 11.79
N PHE A 438 7.76 21.01 11.98
CA PHE A 438 6.46 20.52 12.43
C PHE A 438 6.56 19.50 13.56
N MET A 439 5.49 19.46 14.34
CA MET A 439 5.14 18.36 15.20
C MET A 439 3.86 17.70 14.70
N ARG A 440 3.84 16.37 14.66
CA ARG A 440 2.70 15.59 14.19
C ARG A 440 2.31 14.55 15.22
N SER A 441 1.06 14.59 15.66
CA SER A 441 0.48 13.59 16.55
C SER A 441 -0.48 12.70 15.79
N ARG A 442 -0.56 11.43 16.20
CA ARG A 442 -1.52 10.46 15.69
C ARG A 442 -2.42 10.02 16.85
N PHE A 443 -3.71 10.32 16.76
CA PHE A 443 -4.66 9.95 17.82
C PHE A 443 -5.22 8.55 17.61
N ASN A 444 -5.71 8.25 16.40
CA ASN A 444 -6.26 6.94 16.01
C ASN A 444 -5.60 6.44 14.70
N LYS A 445 -6.01 5.26 14.18
CA LYS A 445 -5.41 4.69 12.95
C LYS A 445 -5.45 5.67 11.77
N ASN A 446 -6.45 6.53 11.69
CA ASN A 446 -6.69 7.35 10.50
C ASN A 446 -6.58 8.86 10.76
N LEU A 447 -6.46 9.32 12.01
CA LEU A 447 -6.45 10.74 12.38
C LEU A 447 -5.03 11.22 12.71
N TYR A 448 -4.56 12.21 11.97
CA TYR A 448 -3.30 12.92 12.12
C TYR A 448 -3.57 14.40 12.38
N LEU A 449 -2.89 14.96 13.37
CA LEU A 449 -2.85 16.41 13.61
C LEU A 449 -1.41 16.89 13.45
N THR A 450 -1.19 17.89 12.60
CA THR A 450 0.09 18.57 12.42
C THR A 450 -0.02 19.98 12.97
N ALA A 451 1.03 20.49 13.58
CA ALA A 451 1.20 21.91 13.86
C ALA A 451 2.65 22.29 13.63
N GLY A 452 2.91 23.48 13.11
CA GLY A 452 4.26 23.88 12.76
C GLY A 452 4.46 25.37 12.51
N LEU A 453 5.72 25.69 12.25
CA LEU A 453 6.17 26.97 11.72
C LEU A 453 6.50 26.79 10.24
N GLU A 454 6.10 27.75 9.43
CA GLU A 454 6.36 27.78 7.99
C GLU A 454 7.04 29.09 7.59
N PHE A 455 8.03 28.96 6.70
CA PHE A 455 8.68 30.04 5.98
C PHE A 455 8.53 29.78 4.49
N LYS A 456 7.71 30.58 3.82
CA LYS A 456 7.36 30.42 2.41
C LYS A 456 7.86 31.61 1.62
N TYR A 457 8.71 31.37 0.64
CA TYR A 457 9.06 32.35 -0.38
C TYR A 457 8.20 32.11 -1.61
N LEU A 458 7.42 33.11 -2.00
CA LEU A 458 6.49 33.06 -3.12
C LEU A 458 6.89 34.14 -4.14
N ASP A 459 7.14 33.71 -5.37
CA ASP A 459 7.52 34.56 -6.50
C ASP A 459 6.59 34.25 -7.68
N ILE A 460 5.73 35.20 -8.03
CA ILE A 460 4.73 35.11 -9.10
C ILE A 460 4.91 36.31 -10.01
N PHE A 461 5.24 36.09 -11.28
CA PHE A 461 5.53 37.15 -12.22
C PHE A 461 5.26 36.73 -13.66
N THR A 462 5.20 37.70 -14.56
CA THR A 462 5.18 37.47 -16.01
C THR A 462 6.29 38.24 -16.70
N SER A 463 7.02 37.55 -17.59
CA SER A 463 7.98 38.19 -18.49
C SER A 463 7.34 38.65 -19.80
N THR A 464 6.03 38.38 -20.00
CA THR A 464 5.29 38.77 -21.21
C THR A 464 4.99 40.26 -21.24
N ILE A 465 4.86 40.89 -20.07
CA ILE A 465 4.50 42.31 -19.89
C ILE A 465 5.53 42.97 -18.97
N SER A 466 5.93 44.20 -19.31
CA SER A 466 6.82 44.99 -18.46
C SER A 466 6.07 45.74 -17.36
N ASP A 467 6.69 45.88 -16.20
CA ASP A 467 6.17 46.70 -15.09
C ASP A 467 5.93 48.16 -15.56
N PRO A 468 4.70 48.69 -15.44
CA PRO A 468 4.37 50.09 -15.79
C PRO A 468 5.24 51.13 -15.08
N ASN A 469 5.70 50.84 -13.86
CA ASN A 469 6.53 51.71 -13.03
C ASN A 469 8.02 51.51 -13.27
N ARG A 470 8.42 50.35 -13.80
CA ARG A 470 9.83 49.97 -14.04
C ARG A 470 10.00 49.38 -15.46
N PRO A 471 10.18 50.24 -16.48
CA PRO A 471 10.31 49.78 -17.85
C PRO A 471 11.51 48.83 -18.03
N ASN A 472 11.28 47.69 -18.69
CA ASN A 472 12.22 46.56 -18.89
C ASN A 472 12.42 45.63 -17.67
N GLU A 473 11.64 45.77 -16.61
CA GLU A 473 11.49 44.75 -15.56
C GLU A 473 10.21 43.94 -15.82
N ASP A 474 10.21 42.67 -15.37
CA ASP A 474 9.05 41.79 -15.43
C ASP A 474 7.91 42.34 -14.54
N LEU A 475 6.65 42.09 -14.91
CA LEU A 475 5.51 42.43 -14.06
C LEU A 475 5.38 41.37 -12.95
N THR A 476 5.59 41.79 -11.70
CA THR A 476 5.53 40.93 -10.50
C THR A 476 4.19 41.09 -9.79
N PHE A 477 3.51 39.97 -9.55
CA PHE A 477 2.29 39.87 -8.74
C PHE A 477 2.62 39.60 -7.27
N ASP A 478 3.67 38.80 -7.00
CA ASP A 478 4.20 38.57 -5.66
C ASP A 478 5.71 38.29 -5.69
N ASP A 479 6.44 38.80 -4.71
CA ASP A 479 7.84 38.47 -4.43
C ASP A 479 8.07 38.59 -2.92
N SER A 480 7.48 37.67 -2.16
CA SER A 480 7.39 37.78 -0.70
C SER A 480 7.90 36.55 0.04
N LEU A 481 8.63 36.80 1.13
CA LEU A 481 8.86 35.81 2.18
C LEU A 481 7.78 35.95 3.26
N TYR A 482 6.88 34.99 3.30
CA TYR A 482 5.86 34.81 4.32
C TYR A 482 6.39 33.98 5.50
N THR A 483 6.05 34.41 6.71
CA THR A 483 6.22 33.61 7.94
C THR A 483 4.85 33.29 8.53
N SER A 484 4.53 32.02 8.71
CA SER A 484 3.24 31.58 9.22
C SER A 484 3.35 30.52 10.31
N LEU A 485 2.31 30.47 11.16
CA LEU A 485 1.99 29.31 11.98
C LEU A 485 0.93 28.51 11.23
N TYR A 486 1.08 27.19 11.18
CA TYR A 486 0.11 26.35 10.48
C TYR A 486 -0.33 25.13 11.29
N GLY A 487 -1.51 24.62 10.97
CA GLY A 487 -2.08 23.41 11.52
C GLY A 487 -2.82 22.62 10.47
N GLU A 488 -2.66 21.30 10.50
CA GLU A 488 -3.34 20.38 9.59
C GLU A 488 -4.11 19.31 10.37
N ILE A 489 -5.26 18.92 9.86
CA ILE A 489 -6.00 17.73 10.28
C ILE A 489 -6.19 16.82 9.07
N LEU A 490 -5.77 15.57 9.21
CA LEU A 490 -6.03 14.54 8.20
C LEU A 490 -6.70 13.34 8.84
N VAL A 491 -7.93 13.07 8.41
CA VAL A 491 -8.60 11.77 8.61
C VAL A 491 -8.59 11.04 7.29
N ASP A 492 -8.03 9.85 7.22
CA ASP A 492 -8.04 9.06 5.98
C ASP A 492 -8.25 7.57 6.25
N SER A 493 -9.40 7.07 5.80
CA SER A 493 -9.80 5.67 5.85
C SER A 493 -10.14 5.10 4.46
N MET A 494 -9.80 5.80 3.38
CA MET A 494 -10.10 5.33 2.02
C MET A 494 -9.30 4.06 1.71
N ASP A 495 -9.95 3.11 1.06
CA ASP A 495 -9.34 1.85 0.60
C ASP A 495 -8.34 2.07 -0.54
N ASN A 496 -8.65 2.99 -1.45
CA ASN A 496 -7.80 3.43 -2.55
C ASN A 496 -7.77 4.98 -2.61
N MET A 497 -6.64 5.58 -3.00
CA MET A 497 -6.51 7.04 -3.07
C MET A 497 -7.13 7.65 -4.34
N PHE A 498 -7.09 6.92 -5.46
CA PHE A 498 -7.50 7.42 -6.79
C PHE A 498 -8.88 6.92 -7.20
N PHE A 499 -9.19 5.65 -6.91
CA PHE A 499 -10.49 5.03 -7.21
C PHE A 499 -11.09 4.40 -5.93
N PRO A 500 -11.46 5.21 -4.91
CA PRO A 500 -11.96 4.70 -3.65
C PRO A 500 -13.33 4.05 -3.81
N ASN A 501 -13.51 2.86 -3.23
CA ASN A 501 -14.82 2.21 -3.14
C ASN A 501 -15.47 2.48 -1.78
N GLU A 502 -14.67 2.62 -0.73
CA GLU A 502 -15.16 2.89 0.61
C GLU A 502 -14.20 3.75 1.43
N GLY A 503 -14.76 4.60 2.28
CA GLY A 503 -14.01 5.29 3.33
C GLY A 503 -14.29 6.78 3.42
N TRP A 504 -13.60 7.44 4.34
CA TRP A 504 -13.68 8.87 4.56
C TRP A 504 -12.30 9.48 4.36
N ARG A 505 -12.25 10.67 3.77
CA ARG A 505 -11.07 11.52 3.77
C ARG A 505 -11.48 12.92 4.19
N ILE A 506 -10.89 13.43 5.27
CA ILE A 506 -11.09 14.79 5.77
C ILE A 506 -9.72 15.43 5.81
N ASN A 507 -9.53 16.50 5.05
CA ASN A 507 -8.30 17.28 5.03
C ASN A 507 -8.62 18.72 5.42
N GLY A 508 -8.13 19.16 6.56
CA GLY A 508 -8.23 20.55 6.99
C GLY A 508 -6.85 21.15 7.11
N ASP A 509 -6.69 22.36 6.63
CA ASP A 509 -5.44 23.10 6.59
C ASP A 509 -5.71 24.55 7.01
N PHE A 510 -4.90 25.08 7.92
CA PHE A 510 -5.10 26.38 8.53
C PHE A 510 -3.75 27.07 8.72
N HIS A 511 -3.62 28.28 8.18
CA HIS A 511 -2.42 29.10 8.25
C HIS A 511 -2.73 30.45 8.86
N VAL A 512 -1.85 30.94 9.71
CA VAL A 512 -1.85 32.31 10.25
C VAL A 512 -0.57 32.98 9.79
N TYR A 513 -0.69 33.93 8.87
CA TYR A 513 0.43 34.69 8.33
C TYR A 513 0.76 35.86 9.24
N LEU A 514 1.98 35.90 9.76
CA LEU A 514 2.43 36.82 10.80
C LEU A 514 3.36 37.91 10.28
N ALA A 515 4.05 37.65 9.17
CA ALA A 515 4.96 38.60 8.55
C ALA A 515 5.09 38.34 7.04
N ASN A 516 5.40 39.42 6.32
CA ASN A 516 5.72 39.45 4.90
C ASN A 516 6.93 40.38 4.69
N SER A 517 7.92 39.98 3.89
CA SER A 517 9.17 40.74 3.70
C SER A 517 9.03 42.04 2.92
N GLU A 518 8.10 42.12 1.98
CA GLU A 518 7.81 43.32 1.18
C GLU A 518 7.04 44.37 1.99
N GLN A 519 6.20 43.92 2.93
CA GLN A 519 5.26 44.78 3.66
C GLN A 519 5.63 45.04 5.13
N GLN A 520 6.93 45.02 5.49
CA GLN A 520 7.43 44.99 6.89
C GLN A 520 6.62 45.80 7.93
N GLU A 521 6.42 47.11 7.74
CA GLU A 521 5.74 47.97 8.72
C GLU A 521 4.21 48.07 8.54
N ASN A 522 3.68 47.65 7.39
CA ASN A 522 2.27 47.79 7.02
C ASN A 522 1.54 46.44 6.83
N PHE A 523 2.20 45.33 7.14
CA PHE A 523 1.61 44.00 6.99
C PHE A 523 0.52 43.77 8.03
N SER A 524 -0.71 43.54 7.55
CA SER A 524 -1.82 43.07 8.39
C SER A 524 -1.80 41.55 8.42
N SER A 525 -1.70 40.97 9.63
CA SER A 525 -1.80 39.53 9.78
C SER A 525 -3.16 39.02 9.30
N PHE A 526 -3.16 38.01 8.45
CA PHE A 526 -4.37 37.34 7.98
C PHE A 526 -4.24 35.83 8.20
N SER A 527 -5.35 35.11 8.03
CA SER A 527 -5.39 33.65 8.12
C SER A 527 -6.07 33.07 6.91
N ILE A 528 -5.67 31.87 6.51
CA ILE A 528 -6.35 31.10 5.47
C ILE A 528 -6.75 29.77 6.08
N ALA A 529 -8.02 29.41 5.93
CA ALA A 529 -8.55 28.14 6.39
C ALA A 529 -9.20 27.40 5.23
N GLN A 530 -8.92 26.10 5.10
CA GLN A 530 -9.62 25.23 4.17
C GLN A 530 -9.98 23.89 4.81
N LEU A 531 -11.12 23.34 4.41
CA LEU A 531 -11.58 22.03 4.85
C LEU A 531 -12.21 21.29 3.66
N GLN A 532 -11.68 20.12 3.35
CA GLN A 532 -12.22 19.19 2.37
C GLN A 532 -12.72 17.92 3.08
N VAL A 533 -13.94 17.49 2.76
CA VAL A 533 -14.56 16.27 3.26
C VAL A 533 -14.98 15.42 2.05
N GLN A 534 -14.50 14.19 2.02
CA GLN A 534 -14.80 13.22 0.98
C GLN A 534 -15.33 11.92 1.59
N ARG A 535 -16.33 11.33 0.94
CA ARG A 535 -16.93 10.06 1.33
C ARG A 535 -17.15 9.18 0.11
N ALA A 536 -16.54 8.00 0.13
CA ALA A 536 -16.76 6.94 -0.85
C ALA A 536 -17.64 5.82 -0.26
N PHE A 537 -18.55 5.31 -1.09
CA PHE A 537 -19.32 4.09 -0.85
C PHE A 537 -19.62 3.39 -2.18
N SER A 538 -19.67 2.06 -2.17
CA SER A 538 -19.88 1.26 -3.36
C SER A 538 -21.06 0.29 -3.23
N PHE A 539 -21.63 -0.05 -4.38
CA PHE A 539 -22.61 -1.11 -4.57
C PHE A 539 -22.16 -1.95 -5.77
N ASP A 540 -21.68 -3.17 -5.49
CA ASP A 540 -21.07 -4.03 -6.52
C ASP A 540 -19.91 -3.29 -7.23
N LYS A 541 -19.96 -3.16 -8.56
CA LYS A 541 -18.94 -2.47 -9.39
C LYS A 541 -19.10 -0.96 -9.48
N LEU A 542 -20.12 -0.38 -8.83
CA LEU A 542 -20.40 1.06 -8.92
C LEU A 542 -20.07 1.74 -7.59
N SER A 543 -19.17 2.71 -7.65
CA SER A 543 -18.71 3.52 -6.53
C SER A 543 -19.18 4.97 -6.66
N PHE A 544 -19.60 5.57 -5.56
CA PHE A 544 -19.99 6.97 -5.48
C PHE A 544 -19.06 7.71 -4.53
N ILE A 545 -18.51 8.82 -4.98
CA ILE A 545 -17.69 9.73 -4.18
C ILE A 545 -18.39 11.08 -4.06
N GLY A 546 -18.76 11.45 -2.83
CA GLY A 546 -19.12 12.84 -2.51
C GLY A 546 -17.90 13.62 -2.06
N ASP A 547 -17.76 14.84 -2.54
CA ASP A 547 -16.69 15.81 -2.24
C ASP A 547 -17.33 17.13 -1.82
N ALA A 548 -16.92 17.68 -0.68
CA ALA A 548 -17.33 19.00 -0.22
C ALA A 548 -16.09 19.74 0.28
N GLN A 549 -15.87 20.95 -0.18
CA GLN A 549 -14.71 21.77 0.19
C GLN A 549 -15.15 23.19 0.49
N VAL A 550 -14.57 23.77 1.53
CA VAL A 550 -14.76 25.18 1.91
C VAL A 550 -13.40 25.81 2.15
N GLY A 551 -13.25 27.07 1.73
CA GLY A 551 -12.04 27.86 1.87
C GLY A 551 -12.41 29.29 2.26
N ILE A 552 -11.64 29.90 3.16
CA ILE A 552 -11.86 31.28 3.59
C ILE A 552 -10.52 31.94 3.96
N ALA A 553 -10.31 33.15 3.45
CA ALA A 553 -9.33 34.09 3.96
C ALA A 553 -9.96 35.01 5.01
N ILE A 554 -9.23 35.29 6.10
CA ILE A 554 -9.70 36.08 7.23
C ILE A 554 -8.69 37.18 7.50
N GLY A 555 -9.13 38.43 7.53
CA GLY A 555 -8.26 39.59 7.83
C GLY A 555 -7.77 40.33 6.58
N ASN A 556 -8.45 40.16 5.45
CA ASN A 556 -8.33 40.89 4.19
C ASN A 556 -6.85 41.00 3.74
N PRO A 557 -6.28 39.91 3.18
CA PRO A 557 -4.93 39.89 2.66
C PRO A 557 -4.68 41.07 1.70
N ALA A 558 -3.46 41.59 1.70
CA ALA A 558 -3.12 42.77 0.89
C ALA A 558 -2.98 42.47 -0.62
N ASN A 559 -2.82 41.19 -0.99
CA ASN A 559 -2.72 40.73 -2.37
C ASN A 559 -3.49 39.39 -2.54
N SER A 560 -3.84 39.09 -3.80
CA SER A 560 -4.61 37.90 -4.19
C SER A 560 -3.77 36.66 -4.48
N SER A 561 -2.46 36.71 -4.25
CA SER A 561 -1.50 35.64 -4.57
C SER A 561 -1.77 34.31 -3.85
N LEU A 562 -2.50 34.37 -2.74
CA LEU A 562 -2.89 33.24 -1.92
C LEU A 562 -4.41 33.01 -1.94
N ASP A 563 -5.14 33.57 -2.89
CA ASP A 563 -6.56 33.29 -3.07
C ASP A 563 -6.80 31.83 -3.47
N PHE A 564 -8.08 31.42 -3.43
CA PHE A 564 -8.48 30.10 -3.89
C PHE A 564 -8.62 30.09 -5.41
N PHE A 565 -7.68 29.41 -6.08
CA PHE A 565 -7.67 29.29 -7.53
C PHE A 565 -8.30 27.97 -7.97
N LEU A 566 -9.43 28.03 -8.69
CA LEU A 566 -10.15 26.84 -9.14
C LEU A 566 -9.92 26.59 -10.64
N GLY A 567 -9.72 25.31 -10.98
CA GLY A 567 -9.58 24.85 -12.36
C GLY A 567 -8.68 23.63 -12.53
N GLY A 568 -8.76 22.97 -13.68
CA GLY A 568 -7.88 21.86 -14.05
C GLY A 568 -8.10 20.56 -13.26
N TYR A 569 -7.34 19.53 -13.65
CA TYR A 569 -7.34 18.22 -13.01
C TYR A 569 -5.99 17.50 -13.12
N GLY A 570 -5.70 16.60 -12.18
CA GLY A 570 -4.59 15.64 -12.28
C GLY A 570 -3.33 16.06 -11.53
N SER A 571 -3.10 17.36 -11.36
CA SER A 571 -1.96 17.87 -10.62
C SER A 571 -2.03 17.56 -9.11
N ARG A 572 -0.87 17.59 -8.44
CA ARG A 572 -0.78 17.48 -6.98
C ARG A 572 -1.33 18.76 -6.32
N PRO A 573 -1.80 18.72 -5.06
CA PRO A 573 -2.16 19.93 -4.33
C PRO A 573 -0.96 20.89 -4.19
N ILE A 574 -1.18 22.17 -4.51
CA ILE A 574 -0.22 23.27 -4.35
C ILE A 574 -1.01 24.40 -3.71
N ASN A 575 -0.63 24.84 -2.51
CA ASN A 575 -1.29 25.93 -1.77
C ASN A 575 -2.84 25.86 -1.85
N ASN A 576 -3.47 26.92 -2.36
CA ASN A 576 -4.91 27.08 -2.48
C ASN A 576 -5.43 26.80 -3.89
N PHE A 577 -4.64 26.12 -4.74
CA PHE A 577 -5.10 25.64 -6.04
C PHE A 577 -6.00 24.41 -5.87
N VAL A 578 -7.23 24.51 -6.38
CA VAL A 578 -8.29 23.52 -6.20
C VAL A 578 -8.78 23.03 -7.56
N SER A 579 -8.65 21.72 -7.80
CA SER A 579 -9.14 21.14 -9.05
C SER A 579 -10.63 21.37 -9.26
N PHE A 580 -11.01 21.82 -10.46
CA PHE A 580 -12.39 22.09 -10.82
C PHE A 580 -12.60 21.78 -12.31
N TYR A 581 -13.40 20.74 -12.59
CA TYR A 581 -13.79 20.35 -13.94
C TYR A 581 -14.56 21.45 -14.65
N GLY A 582 -14.46 21.46 -15.98
CA GLY A 582 -15.08 22.41 -16.89
C GLY A 582 -14.23 23.65 -17.18
N TYR A 583 -13.16 23.87 -16.43
CA TYR A 583 -12.31 25.06 -16.49
C TYR A 583 -10.84 24.63 -16.56
N ASP A 584 -10.03 25.38 -17.30
CA ASP A 584 -8.57 25.19 -17.33
C ASP A 584 -7.94 25.58 -15.97
N PHE A 585 -6.68 25.23 -15.73
CA PHE A 585 -5.96 25.64 -14.52
C PHE A 585 -5.96 27.16 -14.35
N VAL A 586 -6.17 27.62 -13.11
CA VAL A 586 -6.13 29.04 -12.73
C VAL A 586 -7.15 29.90 -13.51
N SER A 587 -8.41 29.45 -13.56
CA SER A 587 -9.48 30.14 -14.30
C SER A 587 -10.47 30.91 -13.41
N ILE A 588 -10.56 30.57 -12.14
CA ILE A 588 -11.49 31.18 -11.17
C ILE A 588 -10.69 31.53 -9.92
N SER A 589 -10.91 32.71 -9.34
CA SER A 589 -10.23 33.18 -8.12
C SER A 589 -11.24 33.77 -7.13
N GLY A 590 -10.85 33.81 -5.87
CA GLY A 590 -11.52 34.57 -4.81
C GLY A 590 -10.99 34.22 -3.43
N ASP A 591 -11.15 35.12 -2.48
CA ASP A 591 -10.68 34.94 -1.10
C ASP A 591 -11.49 33.89 -0.31
N THR A 592 -12.69 33.55 -0.80
CA THR A 592 -13.64 32.65 -0.16
C THR A 592 -14.26 31.71 -1.18
N MET A 593 -14.34 30.43 -0.84
CA MET A 593 -14.96 29.42 -1.71
C MET A 593 -15.80 28.38 -0.97
N ILE A 594 -16.80 27.87 -1.67
CA ILE A 594 -17.48 26.63 -1.35
C ILE A 594 -17.63 25.81 -2.63
N LYS A 595 -17.27 24.53 -2.56
CA LYS A 595 -17.29 23.59 -3.68
C LYS A 595 -17.94 22.28 -3.25
N PHE A 596 -18.76 21.72 -4.13
CA PHE A 596 -19.34 20.40 -4.01
C PHE A 596 -19.08 19.59 -5.27
N GLY A 597 -18.82 18.30 -5.12
CA GLY A 597 -18.61 17.37 -6.22
C GLY A 597 -19.28 16.03 -5.94
N ILE A 598 -19.77 15.39 -6.99
CA ILE A 598 -20.20 13.99 -6.95
C ILE A 598 -19.58 13.24 -8.13
N THR A 599 -18.94 12.12 -7.85
CA THR A 599 -18.40 11.22 -8.87
C THR A 599 -19.11 9.88 -8.78
N ALA A 600 -19.57 9.37 -9.92
CA ALA A 600 -19.96 7.97 -10.09
C ALA A 600 -18.86 7.26 -10.88
N ASP A 601 -18.30 6.20 -10.33
CA ASP A 601 -17.19 5.43 -10.89
C ASP A 601 -17.63 3.97 -11.08
N TYR A 602 -17.53 3.46 -12.30
CA TYR A 602 -17.94 2.10 -12.65
C TYR A 602 -16.74 1.25 -13.08
N GLU A 603 -16.44 0.22 -12.30
CA GLU A 603 -15.37 -0.74 -12.59
C GLU A 603 -15.85 -1.78 -13.63
N ILE A 604 -15.66 -1.48 -14.91
CA ILE A 604 -16.13 -2.34 -16.01
C ILE A 604 -15.39 -3.69 -16.01
N PHE A 605 -14.06 -3.64 -15.87
CA PHE A 605 -13.15 -4.77 -15.69
C PHE A 605 -12.24 -4.50 -14.50
N LYS A 606 -11.64 -5.54 -13.90
CA LYS A 606 -10.71 -5.41 -12.77
C LYS A 606 -9.71 -4.27 -13.06
N LYS A 607 -9.65 -3.24 -12.19
CA LYS A 607 -8.76 -2.06 -12.31
C LYS A 607 -9.04 -1.09 -13.46
N ASN A 608 -10.19 -1.17 -14.13
CA ASN A 608 -10.56 -0.31 -15.26
C ASN A 608 -11.87 0.41 -14.96
N HIS A 609 -11.84 1.72 -15.01
CA HIS A 609 -12.85 2.60 -14.44
C HIS A 609 -13.42 3.54 -15.51
N ILE A 610 -14.73 3.63 -15.58
CA ILE A 610 -15.43 4.71 -16.31
C ILE A 610 -16.08 5.59 -15.26
N ASN A 611 -15.74 6.87 -15.24
CA ASN A 611 -16.28 7.79 -14.26
C ASN A 611 -16.99 8.99 -14.90
N PHE A 612 -18.01 9.46 -14.19
CA PHE A 612 -18.69 10.71 -14.44
C PHE A 612 -18.62 11.56 -13.18
N THR A 613 -18.19 12.81 -13.31
CA THR A 613 -18.16 13.78 -12.20
C THR A 613 -18.99 15.00 -12.56
N ALA A 614 -19.75 15.51 -11.59
CA ALA A 614 -20.35 16.83 -11.61
C ALA A 614 -19.85 17.62 -10.42
N ASN A 615 -19.41 18.86 -10.63
CA ASN A 615 -18.97 19.77 -9.58
C ASN A 615 -19.63 21.15 -9.70
N TYR A 616 -19.79 21.79 -8.55
CA TYR A 616 -20.47 23.05 -8.36
C TYR A 616 -19.66 23.89 -7.38
N ALA A 617 -19.48 25.17 -7.66
CA ALA A 617 -18.78 26.07 -6.74
C ALA A 617 -19.37 27.47 -6.73
N ASN A 618 -19.28 28.11 -5.56
CA ASN A 618 -19.34 29.56 -5.41
C ASN A 618 -17.98 30.02 -4.92
N VAL A 619 -17.35 30.90 -5.68
CA VAL A 619 -16.05 31.50 -5.37
C VAL A 619 -16.22 32.99 -5.63
N ASP A 620 -15.87 33.80 -4.64
CA ASP A 620 -15.89 35.26 -4.72
C ASP A 620 -15.17 35.85 -3.51
N ASP A 621 -14.88 37.14 -3.59
CA ASP A 621 -14.35 37.90 -2.46
C ASP A 621 -15.45 38.18 -1.43
N GLU A 622 -15.13 37.98 -0.16
CA GLU A 622 -16.03 38.14 0.98
C GLU A 622 -17.36 37.39 0.78
N LEU A 623 -17.34 36.23 0.10
CA LEU A 623 -18.53 35.49 -0.33
C LEU A 623 -19.56 35.28 0.80
N PHE A 624 -19.11 34.97 2.02
CA PHE A 624 -20.00 34.73 3.16
C PHE A 624 -20.63 35.99 3.78
N GLU A 625 -20.21 37.18 3.34
CA GLU A 625 -20.86 38.44 3.68
C GLU A 625 -22.02 38.78 2.72
N GLN A 626 -22.11 38.08 1.58
CA GLN A 626 -23.13 38.30 0.57
C GLN A 626 -24.42 37.53 0.90
N ASP A 627 -25.60 38.11 0.61
CA ASP A 627 -26.90 37.49 0.94
C ASP A 627 -27.21 36.19 0.17
N ASP A 628 -26.52 35.96 -0.96
CA ASP A 628 -26.82 34.90 -1.93
C ASP A 628 -25.78 33.76 -1.95
N TRP A 629 -24.85 33.74 -0.99
CA TRP A 629 -23.68 32.87 -0.95
C TRP A 629 -23.96 31.36 -1.09
N PHE A 630 -25.17 30.90 -0.75
CA PHE A 630 -25.62 29.50 -0.87
C PHE A 630 -26.83 29.29 -1.82
N SER A 631 -27.25 30.30 -2.57
CA SER A 631 -28.53 30.29 -3.29
C SER A 631 -28.51 29.43 -4.56
N GLN A 632 -27.55 29.68 -5.47
CA GLN A 632 -27.33 28.95 -6.72
C GLN A 632 -25.83 28.84 -6.98
N ALA A 633 -25.40 27.74 -7.60
CA ALA A 633 -24.01 27.54 -8.01
C ALA A 633 -23.62 28.57 -9.10
N ARG A 634 -22.59 29.38 -8.82
CA ARG A 634 -22.02 30.38 -9.75
C ARG A 634 -21.16 29.73 -10.81
N TYR A 635 -20.50 28.62 -10.48
CA TYR A 635 -19.68 27.83 -11.38
C TYR A 635 -20.12 26.38 -11.36
N THR A 636 -20.20 25.76 -12.54
CA THR A 636 -20.61 24.37 -12.73
C THR A 636 -19.70 23.69 -13.74
N GLY A 637 -19.40 22.44 -13.51
CA GLY A 637 -18.56 21.66 -14.40
C GLY A 637 -18.93 20.19 -14.39
N TYR A 638 -18.55 19.52 -15.48
CA TYR A 638 -18.78 18.11 -15.68
C TYR A 638 -17.56 17.46 -16.29
N ALA A 639 -17.38 16.17 -16.03
CA ALA A 639 -16.36 15.37 -16.68
C ALA A 639 -16.83 13.93 -16.90
N ILE A 640 -16.46 13.36 -18.04
CA ILE A 640 -16.53 11.92 -18.31
C ILE A 640 -15.11 11.44 -18.54
N GLY A 641 -14.72 10.39 -17.83
CA GLY A 641 -13.36 9.88 -17.85
C GLY A 641 -13.24 8.38 -17.95
N TYR A 642 -12.08 7.96 -18.42
CA TYR A 642 -11.59 6.59 -18.32
C TYR A 642 -10.32 6.58 -17.46
N GLY A 643 -10.27 5.67 -16.50
CA GLY A 643 -9.13 5.46 -15.60
C GLY A 643 -8.67 4.01 -15.60
N ILE A 644 -7.37 3.76 -15.48
CA ILE A 644 -6.82 2.42 -15.26
C ILE A 644 -5.78 2.44 -14.15
N GLU A 645 -5.85 1.47 -13.23
CA GLU A 645 -4.83 1.29 -12.20
C GLU A 645 -3.65 0.49 -12.75
N THR A 646 -2.46 1.12 -12.79
CA THR A 646 -1.23 0.47 -13.25
C THR A 646 -0.18 0.42 -12.14
N PHE A 647 0.89 -0.35 -12.34
CA PHE A 647 2.01 -0.36 -11.39
C PHE A 647 2.76 0.98 -11.34
N LEU A 648 2.66 1.80 -12.39
CA LEU A 648 3.28 3.14 -12.47
C LEU A 648 2.43 4.23 -11.80
N GLY A 649 1.23 3.88 -11.33
CA GLY A 649 0.20 4.80 -10.85
C GLY A 649 -1.05 4.80 -11.74
N PRO A 650 -2.06 5.61 -11.42
CA PRO A 650 -3.26 5.73 -12.22
C PRO A 650 -2.96 6.38 -13.58
N ILE A 651 -3.65 5.93 -14.63
CA ILE A 651 -3.69 6.63 -15.92
C ILE A 651 -5.14 7.05 -16.14
N GLU A 652 -5.36 8.35 -16.31
CA GLU A 652 -6.68 8.94 -16.46
C GLU A 652 -6.74 9.86 -17.68
N ILE A 653 -7.80 9.74 -18.46
CA ILE A 653 -8.16 10.67 -19.53
C ILE A 653 -9.58 11.13 -19.25
N LYS A 654 -9.81 12.45 -19.21
CA LYS A 654 -11.10 13.05 -18.90
C LYS A 654 -11.46 14.11 -19.93
N TYR A 655 -12.61 13.96 -20.55
CA TYR A 655 -13.27 15.04 -21.28
C TYR A 655 -14.10 15.83 -20.28
N SER A 656 -13.91 17.14 -20.25
CA SER A 656 -14.49 18.03 -19.24
C SER A 656 -15.10 19.26 -19.89
N PHE A 657 -16.27 19.68 -19.42
CA PHE A 657 -17.00 20.79 -20.02
C PHE A 657 -17.79 21.56 -18.96
N SER A 658 -18.06 22.83 -19.24
CA SER A 658 -18.97 23.67 -18.46
C SER A 658 -20.04 24.23 -19.38
N PRO A 659 -21.34 24.18 -19.03
CA PRO A 659 -22.38 24.87 -19.79
C PRO A 659 -22.24 26.39 -19.83
N GLN A 660 -21.32 26.96 -19.05
CA GLN A 660 -21.08 28.39 -18.92
C GLN A 660 -19.91 28.88 -19.79
N LEU A 661 -19.14 27.94 -20.36
CA LEU A 661 -18.03 28.22 -21.25
C LEU A 661 -18.31 27.61 -22.63
N ASP A 662 -17.74 28.22 -23.67
CA ASP A 662 -17.86 27.71 -25.04
C ASP A 662 -16.79 26.64 -25.36
N ASP A 663 -15.70 26.60 -24.59
CA ASP A 663 -14.55 25.71 -24.82
C ASP A 663 -14.51 24.55 -23.82
N ASP A 664 -14.45 23.34 -24.36
CA ASP A 664 -14.26 22.11 -23.59
C ASP A 664 -12.78 21.84 -23.31
N GLN A 665 -12.51 21.07 -22.26
CA GLN A 665 -11.16 20.70 -21.80
C GLN A 665 -10.94 19.18 -21.91
N PHE A 666 -9.70 18.77 -22.17
CA PHE A 666 -9.29 17.36 -22.18
C PHE A 666 -8.10 17.18 -21.24
N PHE A 667 -8.33 16.62 -20.05
CA PHE A 667 -7.26 16.39 -19.09
C PHE A 667 -6.67 14.99 -19.24
N VAL A 668 -5.34 14.92 -19.27
CA VAL A 668 -4.58 13.67 -19.21
C VAL A 668 -3.70 13.67 -17.96
N SER A 669 -3.82 12.63 -17.13
CA SER A 669 -3.00 12.41 -15.95
C SER A 669 -2.40 11.02 -16.00
N LEU A 670 -1.07 10.91 -15.97
CA LEU A 670 -0.35 9.63 -16.03
C LEU A 670 0.50 9.45 -14.78
N GLY A 671 0.39 8.31 -14.10
CA GLY A 671 1.23 7.97 -12.95
C GLY A 671 0.83 8.66 -11.64
N TYR A 672 1.64 8.43 -10.61
CA TYR A 672 1.42 9.00 -9.27
C TYR A 672 1.66 10.51 -9.23
N ARG A 673 0.84 11.24 -8.46
CA ARG A 673 0.91 12.70 -8.35
C ARG A 673 1.98 13.11 -7.33
N PHE A 674 3.10 13.71 -7.78
CA PHE A 674 4.22 14.11 -6.93
C PHE A 674 4.86 15.48 -7.23
#